data_AF-A0A6P1IUF8-F1
#
_entry.id   AF-A0A6P1IUF8-F1
#
_cell.length_a   1.000
_cell.length_b   1.000
_cell.length_c   1.000
_cell.angle_alpha   90.00
_cell.angle_beta   90.00
_cell.angle_gamma   90.00
#
_symmetry.space_group_name_H-M   'P 1'
#
loop_
_entity.id
_entity.type
_entity.pdbx_description
1 polymer ?
#
loop_
_entity_poly.entity_id
_entity_poly.type
_entity_poly.pdbx_seq_one_letter_code
_entity_poly.pdbx_strand_id
1 'polypeptide(L)'
;MNLTQGTARQPIQQDQVARLRASGVLIEDSRRERPFYFDGRFLAARDLIRDQQYFLTREADLGQASGSGVATGLFVNEGGAPQTLRVQAGHGVTPSGELVLLPRAIDVQLANIPVAEQLSAKFGLSRLPVPPLRSRTGLFVLALRPVEFTANPIGAYPTSITGQRTVEDGDVIEATAVVLVPWQDDGAADALDARRGRAARAIFTQDTAAGVSANVLPLAMIALQNNTVVWIDEAMARRELGADRGDLPGLGFAPRGLRLAHLMQHQAHLADVVSRSGGRGFPASTHFPALPPAGPLPPGVIHAQDFTQNYFPAEVDVDFSIIPEDELPALIEEALALQPIDLTASAEALDSTAVMVLAPVPRHEWRAVVARLSLGTATLATRLVKPAAPNLIAQRRPFEVLQKLRLPRVTDVAPVVSGAEAEWQRLARLGTLWFVRRRHLAYRDDLVGSYREISGSDERELEVSLNKRITELGLTERLDFVVQRATPAAASVVIGLLAGKRLQESPVLTAAALGMLTDAITTAETQGGKPVLDKTQALGVSAVLSAPEKNDALLMLLKREAEGPIPSDELLRIASNTEWNEEPVDDGLLEKRLFRRLEGLGLSEEWATVYKNAEPKVTQAVIRFLSDASFEKSPLLTAAALGLLAEPVVQGGFLKDTSIIKSVQTDLANPGGIEGLADWIKLETRRPLPADELRKVVATTAEWRPKRVLFPTRSVAAKAAAKVPAKKAVAKTAAKKAPAKTASKPAAKASQATKAAKAAKTGRRRA
;
A
#
# COMPACT_ATOMS: atom_id res chain seq x y z
N MET A 1 -34.62 23.64 -10.76
CA MET A 1 -35.29 24.23 -11.94
C MET A 1 -36.68 24.68 -11.51
N ASN A 2 -36.95 25.99 -11.46
CA ASN A 2 -38.27 26.52 -11.13
C ASN A 2 -39.05 26.65 -12.44
N LEU A 3 -39.98 25.73 -12.71
CA LEU A 3 -40.77 25.67 -13.96
C LEU A 3 -41.80 26.82 -14.10
N THR A 4 -41.82 27.74 -13.13
CA THR A 4 -42.78 28.86 -13.02
C THR A 4 -42.17 30.21 -13.40
N GLN A 5 -40.88 30.27 -13.70
CA GLN A 5 -40.21 31.48 -14.21
C GLN A 5 -39.96 31.32 -15.72
N GLY A 6 -40.19 32.39 -16.49
CA GLY A 6 -39.91 32.44 -17.93
C GLY A 6 -38.41 32.28 -18.27
N THR A 7 -38.01 32.61 -19.50
CA THR A 7 -36.60 32.57 -19.94
C THR A 7 -35.70 33.35 -18.97
N ALA A 8 -34.56 32.77 -18.57
CA ALA A 8 -33.55 33.44 -17.73
C ALA A 8 -32.58 34.30 -18.56
N ARG A 9 -32.87 34.43 -19.87
CA ARG A 9 -32.09 35.21 -20.85
C ARG A 9 -32.26 36.69 -20.60
N GLN A 10 -31.19 37.45 -20.83
CA GLN A 10 -31.27 38.90 -20.69
C GLN A 10 -31.76 39.54 -22.00
N PRO A 11 -32.85 40.33 -21.98
CA PRO A 11 -33.25 41.12 -23.13
C PRO A 11 -32.25 42.27 -23.37
N ILE A 12 -31.82 42.47 -24.61
CA ILE A 12 -30.94 43.57 -25.02
C ILE A 12 -31.62 44.48 -26.07
N GLN A 13 -31.37 45.79 -25.99
CA GLN A 13 -31.98 46.80 -26.88
C GLN A 13 -31.31 46.83 -28.26
N GLN A 14 -32.03 47.28 -29.31
CA GLN A 14 -31.52 47.30 -30.69
C GLN A 14 -30.19 48.07 -30.85
N ASP A 15 -30.04 49.22 -30.19
CA ASP A 15 -28.77 49.99 -30.21
C ASP A 15 -27.59 49.19 -29.64
N GLN A 16 -27.85 48.33 -28.66
CA GLN A 16 -26.86 47.47 -28.04
C GLN A 16 -26.51 46.28 -28.94
N VAL A 17 -27.51 45.70 -29.61
CA VAL A 17 -27.31 44.65 -30.62
C VAL A 17 -26.38 45.16 -31.71
N ALA A 18 -26.62 46.36 -32.25
CA ALA A 18 -25.79 46.95 -33.29
C ALA A 18 -24.32 47.12 -32.83
N ARG A 19 -24.10 47.59 -31.59
CA ARG A 19 -22.75 47.74 -31.02
C ARG A 19 -22.05 46.39 -30.81
N LEU A 20 -22.74 45.42 -30.20
CA LEU A 20 -22.15 44.10 -29.92
C LEU A 20 -21.87 43.32 -31.21
N ARG A 21 -22.76 43.42 -32.21
CA ARG A 21 -22.56 42.84 -33.54
C ARG A 21 -21.37 43.47 -34.26
N ALA A 22 -21.25 44.80 -34.25
CA ALA A 22 -20.09 45.51 -34.82
C ALA A 22 -18.77 45.12 -34.14
N SER A 23 -18.82 44.79 -32.85
CA SER A 23 -17.64 44.35 -32.08
C SER A 23 -17.28 42.87 -32.23
N GLY A 24 -18.13 42.06 -32.87
CA GLY A 24 -17.93 40.60 -33.00
C GLY A 24 -18.15 39.81 -31.70
N VAL A 25 -18.78 40.43 -30.69
CA VAL A 25 -18.97 39.86 -29.35
C VAL A 25 -20.35 39.19 -29.18
N LEU A 26 -21.30 39.49 -30.08
CA LEU A 26 -22.62 38.87 -30.14
C LEU A 26 -22.62 37.76 -31.19
N ILE A 27 -23.04 36.57 -30.77
CA ILE A 27 -23.12 35.39 -31.63
C ILE A 27 -24.57 34.91 -31.67
N GLU A 28 -25.17 35.05 -32.85
CA GLU A 28 -26.56 34.68 -33.11
C GLU A 28 -26.64 33.18 -33.44
N ASP A 29 -27.63 32.49 -32.88
CA ASP A 29 -27.97 31.12 -33.29
C ASP A 29 -29.20 31.17 -34.19
N SER A 30 -28.98 31.05 -35.51
CA SER A 30 -30.06 31.09 -36.49
C SER A 30 -31.07 29.94 -36.37
N ARG A 31 -30.74 28.89 -35.60
CA ARG A 31 -31.67 27.78 -35.31
C ARG A 31 -32.59 28.09 -34.14
N ARG A 32 -32.31 29.16 -33.38
CA ARG A 32 -33.03 29.57 -32.18
C ARG A 32 -33.70 30.92 -32.36
N GLU A 33 -34.48 30.98 -33.41
CA GLU A 33 -35.37 32.09 -33.71
C GLU A 33 -36.81 31.63 -33.47
N ARG A 34 -37.59 32.43 -32.73
CA ARG A 34 -39.02 32.17 -32.52
C ARG A 34 -39.86 33.39 -32.90
N PRO A 35 -41.10 33.20 -33.37
CA PRO A 35 -42.02 34.31 -33.59
C PRO A 35 -42.26 35.12 -32.30
N PHE A 36 -42.13 36.44 -32.37
CA PHE A 36 -42.66 37.35 -31.36
C PHE A 36 -44.16 37.54 -31.58
N TYR A 37 -44.98 37.03 -30.65
CA TYR A 37 -46.43 37.13 -30.74
C TYR A 37 -46.90 38.48 -30.17
N PHE A 38 -47.57 39.27 -31.00
CA PHE A 38 -48.22 40.53 -30.63
C PHE A 38 -49.52 40.70 -31.44
N ASP A 39 -50.44 41.51 -30.90
CA ASP A 39 -51.74 41.74 -31.53
C ASP A 39 -51.58 42.56 -32.81
N GLY A 40 -52.15 42.06 -33.92
CA GLY A 40 -52.01 42.68 -35.23
C GLY A 40 -50.99 42.01 -36.16
N ARG A 41 -50.28 40.97 -35.70
CA ARG A 41 -49.44 40.12 -36.57
C ARG A 41 -50.28 39.11 -37.34
N PHE A 42 -50.03 38.95 -38.64
CA PHE A 42 -50.50 37.79 -39.39
C PHE A 42 -49.56 36.59 -39.20
N LEU A 43 -50.11 35.47 -38.77
CA LEU A 43 -49.38 34.20 -38.68
C LEU A 43 -49.39 33.48 -40.02
N ALA A 44 -48.21 33.11 -40.51
CA ALA A 44 -48.04 32.28 -41.69
C ALA A 44 -47.55 30.87 -41.29
N ALA A 45 -47.70 29.90 -42.20
CA ALA A 45 -47.23 28.52 -41.97
C ALA A 45 -45.74 28.48 -41.58
N ARG A 46 -44.92 29.38 -42.15
CA ARG A 46 -43.50 29.52 -41.79
C ARG A 46 -43.27 29.88 -40.31
N ASP A 47 -44.16 30.67 -39.70
CA ASP A 47 -44.02 31.10 -38.30
C ASP A 47 -44.31 29.92 -37.38
N LEU A 48 -45.34 29.12 -37.68
CA LEU A 48 -45.66 27.89 -36.93
C LEU A 48 -44.59 26.81 -37.09
N ILE A 49 -44.00 26.67 -38.28
CA ILE A 49 -42.88 25.74 -38.52
C ILE A 49 -41.65 26.18 -37.72
N ARG A 50 -41.32 27.48 -37.72
CA ARG A 50 -40.22 28.03 -36.90
C ARG A 50 -40.44 27.75 -35.42
N ASP A 51 -41.66 27.94 -34.91
CA ASP A 51 -41.99 27.67 -33.52
C ASP A 51 -41.80 26.18 -33.17
N GLN A 52 -42.27 25.26 -34.02
CA GLN A 52 -42.04 23.82 -33.85
C GLN A 52 -40.55 23.46 -33.87
N GLN A 53 -39.77 24.02 -34.81
CA GLN A 53 -38.33 23.81 -34.90
C GLN A 53 -37.60 24.33 -33.66
N TYR A 54 -38.04 25.48 -33.13
CA TYR A 54 -37.53 26.05 -31.89
C TYR A 54 -37.72 25.10 -30.70
N PHE A 55 -38.94 24.58 -30.51
CA PHE A 55 -39.21 23.62 -29.42
C PHE A 55 -38.45 22.31 -29.57
N LEU A 56 -38.40 21.73 -30.77
CA LEU A 56 -37.63 20.50 -31.02
C LEU A 56 -36.13 20.68 -30.74
N THR A 57 -35.56 21.82 -31.13
CA THR A 57 -34.16 22.15 -30.83
C THR A 57 -33.95 22.27 -29.32
N ARG A 58 -34.87 22.93 -28.61
CA ARG A 58 -34.79 23.10 -27.15
C ARG A 58 -34.97 21.79 -26.38
N GLU A 59 -35.82 20.88 -26.83
CA GLU A 59 -36.00 19.56 -26.23
C GLU A 59 -34.79 18.66 -26.45
N ALA A 60 -34.22 18.66 -27.65
CA ALA A 60 -32.99 17.93 -27.96
C ALA A 60 -31.82 18.39 -27.07
N ASP A 61 -31.74 19.70 -26.85
CA ASP A 61 -30.76 20.34 -25.99
C ASP A 61 -30.98 20.01 -24.50
N LEU A 62 -32.23 20.00 -24.04
CA LEU A 62 -32.58 19.64 -22.66
C LEU A 62 -32.23 18.16 -22.34
N GLY A 63 -32.42 17.26 -23.31
CA GLY A 63 -32.04 15.85 -23.19
C GLY A 63 -30.54 15.63 -23.02
N GLN A 64 -29.70 16.58 -23.44
CA GLN A 64 -28.25 16.55 -23.25
C GLN A 64 -27.80 17.24 -21.94
N ALA A 65 -28.65 18.10 -21.36
CA ALA A 65 -28.33 18.92 -20.19
C ALA A 65 -28.64 18.20 -18.86
N SER A 66 -27.71 17.35 -18.39
CA SER A 66 -27.79 16.69 -17.05
C SER A 66 -27.03 17.45 -15.93
N GLY A 67 -26.84 18.76 -16.09
CA GLY A 67 -26.13 19.63 -15.14
C GLY A 67 -25.78 20.98 -15.78
N SER A 68 -25.05 21.85 -15.08
CA SER A 68 -24.41 23.05 -15.64
C SER A 68 -22.95 22.78 -15.97
N GLY A 69 -22.38 23.58 -16.89
CA GLY A 69 -20.99 23.46 -17.34
C GLY A 69 -20.84 23.43 -18.85
N VAL A 70 -19.60 23.35 -19.31
CA VAL A 70 -19.22 23.19 -20.71
C VAL A 70 -19.46 21.74 -21.14
N ALA A 71 -20.21 21.55 -22.23
CA ALA A 71 -20.48 20.20 -22.74
C ALA A 71 -19.37 19.76 -23.71
N THR A 72 -19.02 20.63 -24.66
CA THR A 72 -17.92 20.40 -25.60
C THR A 72 -17.26 21.71 -26.02
N GLY A 73 -15.93 21.67 -26.21
CA GLY A 73 -15.16 22.80 -26.75
C GLY A 73 -15.06 23.99 -25.79
N LEU A 74 -15.25 25.20 -26.34
CA LEU A 74 -15.19 26.49 -25.62
C LEU A 74 -13.85 26.78 -24.92
N PHE A 75 -12.75 26.20 -25.42
CA PHE A 75 -11.39 26.49 -24.97
C PHE A 75 -10.99 27.93 -25.31
N VAL A 76 -10.20 28.55 -24.45
CA VAL A 76 -9.79 29.95 -24.54
C VAL A 76 -8.27 29.99 -24.70
N ASN A 77 -7.82 30.56 -25.82
CA ASN A 77 -6.41 30.74 -26.11
C ASN A 77 -6.11 32.21 -26.34
N GLU A 78 -4.83 32.57 -26.26
CA GLU A 78 -4.36 33.85 -26.77
C GLU A 78 -4.63 33.93 -28.28
N GLY A 79 -5.07 35.10 -28.73
CA GLY A 79 -5.28 35.35 -30.16
C GLY A 79 -3.96 35.64 -30.88
N GLY A 80 -4.06 35.99 -32.16
CA GLY A 80 -2.88 36.36 -32.96
C GLY A 80 -2.17 37.65 -32.49
N ALA A 81 -2.76 38.40 -31.56
CA ALA A 81 -2.19 39.60 -30.96
C ALA A 81 -2.36 39.57 -29.43
N PRO A 82 -1.49 40.26 -28.64
CA PRO A 82 -1.53 40.21 -27.17
C PRO A 82 -2.81 40.77 -26.53
N GLN A 83 -3.63 41.48 -27.31
CA GLN A 83 -4.90 42.08 -26.89
C GLN A 83 -6.14 41.36 -27.46
N THR A 84 -5.94 40.25 -28.17
CA THR A 84 -7.01 39.41 -28.70
C THR A 84 -7.06 38.08 -27.97
N LEU A 85 -8.27 37.57 -27.80
CA LEU A 85 -8.54 36.23 -27.28
C LEU A 85 -9.25 35.41 -28.34
N ARG A 86 -8.90 34.13 -28.45
CA ARG A 86 -9.56 33.17 -29.31
C ARG A 86 -10.39 32.21 -28.47
N VAL A 87 -11.71 32.24 -28.66
CA VAL A 87 -12.63 31.26 -28.05
C VAL A 87 -13.00 30.22 -29.10
N GLN A 88 -12.71 28.95 -28.84
CA GLN A 88 -13.02 27.86 -29.76
C GLN A 88 -14.51 27.56 -29.81
N ALA A 89 -14.99 27.03 -30.94
CA ALA A 89 -16.38 26.58 -31.09
C ALA A 89 -16.76 25.55 -30.00
N GLY A 90 -18.02 25.54 -29.61
CA GLY A 90 -18.52 24.64 -28.57
C GLY A 90 -19.86 25.09 -28.00
N HIS A 91 -20.32 24.38 -26.98
CA HIS A 91 -21.56 24.70 -26.28
C HIS A 91 -21.51 24.27 -24.81
N GLY A 92 -22.40 24.86 -24.00
CA GLY A 92 -22.51 24.55 -22.59
C GLY A 92 -23.73 25.18 -21.94
N VAL A 93 -24.07 24.71 -20.74
CA VAL A 93 -25.28 25.09 -20.02
C VAL A 93 -24.91 25.94 -18.83
N THR A 94 -25.51 27.12 -18.71
CA THR A 94 -25.34 28.00 -17.55
C THR A 94 -25.94 27.40 -16.28
N PRO A 95 -25.51 27.82 -15.08
CA PRO A 95 -26.16 27.40 -13.82
C PRO A 95 -27.66 27.68 -13.75
N SER A 96 -28.17 28.68 -14.47
CA SER A 96 -29.61 28.97 -14.59
C SER A 96 -30.35 28.03 -15.57
N GLY A 97 -29.64 27.15 -16.27
CA GLY A 97 -30.21 26.16 -17.20
C GLY A 97 -30.36 26.68 -18.63
N GLU A 98 -29.85 27.86 -18.95
CA GLU A 98 -29.84 28.39 -20.32
C GLU A 98 -28.65 27.87 -21.11
N LEU A 99 -28.91 27.44 -22.35
CA LEU A 99 -27.90 26.89 -23.24
C LEU A 99 -27.19 27.99 -24.03
N VAL A 100 -25.87 27.92 -24.02
CA VAL A 100 -24.97 28.81 -24.73
C VAL A 100 -24.31 28.05 -25.87
N LEU A 101 -24.30 28.64 -27.06
CA LEU A 101 -23.73 28.04 -28.25
C LEU A 101 -22.77 29.02 -28.94
N LEU A 102 -21.61 28.49 -29.30
CA LEU A 102 -20.65 29.15 -30.16
C LEU A 102 -20.36 28.24 -31.37
N PRO A 103 -21.01 28.47 -32.54
CA PRO A 103 -20.95 27.55 -33.68
C PRO A 103 -19.61 27.54 -34.41
N ARG A 104 -18.79 28.58 -34.24
CA ARG A 104 -17.45 28.71 -34.83
C ARG A 104 -16.51 29.40 -33.85
N ALA A 105 -15.21 29.15 -33.98
CA ALA A 105 -14.23 29.88 -33.20
C ALA A 105 -14.32 31.39 -33.50
N ILE A 106 -14.15 32.21 -32.47
CA ILE A 106 -14.17 33.68 -32.57
C ILE A 106 -12.87 34.26 -32.01
N ASP A 107 -12.36 35.27 -32.70
CA ASP A 107 -11.26 36.11 -32.21
C ASP A 107 -11.86 37.44 -31.75
N VAL A 108 -11.65 37.78 -30.46
CA VAL A 108 -12.30 38.91 -29.81
C VAL A 108 -11.25 39.85 -29.25
N GLN A 109 -11.36 41.15 -29.55
CA GLN A 109 -10.52 42.18 -28.97
C GLN A 109 -10.97 42.50 -27.54
N LEU A 110 -10.05 42.43 -26.58
CA LEU A 110 -10.34 42.63 -25.15
C LEU A 110 -10.98 43.99 -24.83
N ALA A 111 -10.57 45.05 -25.54
CA ALA A 111 -11.13 46.39 -25.40
C ALA A 111 -12.64 46.45 -25.72
N ASN A 112 -13.11 45.55 -26.58
CA ASN A 112 -14.48 45.54 -27.07
C ASN A 112 -15.42 44.67 -26.24
N ILE A 113 -14.88 43.80 -25.37
CA ILE A 113 -15.71 42.92 -24.53
C ILE A 113 -16.40 43.78 -23.45
N PRO A 114 -17.73 43.72 -23.29
CA PRO A 114 -18.42 44.44 -22.22
C PRO A 114 -18.16 43.81 -20.85
N VAL A 115 -18.17 44.63 -19.80
CA VAL A 115 -18.14 44.14 -18.41
C VAL A 115 -19.57 43.75 -18.00
N ALA A 116 -19.74 42.60 -17.35
CA ALA A 116 -21.07 42.05 -17.03
C ALA A 116 -21.94 43.02 -16.21
N GLU A 117 -21.35 43.81 -15.31
CA GLU A 117 -22.04 44.85 -14.54
C GLU A 117 -22.59 45.99 -15.41
N GLN A 118 -21.94 46.34 -16.53
CA GLN A 118 -22.42 47.37 -17.45
C GLN A 118 -23.69 46.95 -18.20
N LEU A 119 -23.85 45.64 -18.43
CA LEU A 119 -25.09 45.06 -18.96
C LEU A 119 -26.21 45.08 -17.91
N SER A 120 -25.91 45.03 -16.61
CA SER A 120 -26.92 45.00 -15.53
C SER A 120 -27.30 46.39 -15.00
N ALA A 121 -26.34 47.31 -14.86
CA ALA A 121 -26.53 48.67 -14.33
C ALA A 121 -27.31 49.59 -15.29
N LYS A 122 -27.22 49.35 -16.61
CA LYS A 122 -27.97 50.12 -17.62
C LYS A 122 -29.50 49.85 -17.62
N PHE A 123 -29.96 48.85 -16.86
CA PHE A 123 -31.38 48.53 -16.68
C PHE A 123 -31.92 48.94 -15.29
N GLY A 124 -31.22 49.82 -14.56
CA GLY A 124 -31.77 50.46 -13.36
C GLY A 124 -31.71 49.63 -12.06
N LEU A 125 -30.98 48.51 -12.03
CA LEU A 125 -30.86 47.65 -10.83
C LEU A 125 -29.57 47.86 -10.02
N SER A 126 -28.65 48.75 -10.44
CA SER A 126 -27.48 49.17 -9.65
C SER A 126 -26.90 50.50 -10.17
N ARG A 127 -26.05 51.15 -9.35
CA ARG A 127 -25.57 52.54 -9.54
C ARG A 127 -24.91 52.77 -10.91
N LEU A 128 -25.12 54.00 -11.42
CA LEU A 128 -24.65 54.58 -12.68
C LEU A 128 -23.38 53.93 -13.29
N PRO A 129 -23.40 53.50 -14.57
CA PRO A 129 -22.25 52.89 -15.22
C PRO A 129 -21.07 53.87 -15.32
N VAL A 130 -19.96 53.53 -14.69
CA VAL A 130 -18.66 54.19 -14.94
C VAL A 130 -18.29 53.95 -16.42
N PRO A 131 -17.88 54.99 -17.18
CA PRO A 131 -17.46 54.82 -18.57
C PRO A 131 -16.35 53.77 -18.66
N PRO A 132 -16.30 52.95 -19.73
CA PRO A 132 -15.34 51.87 -19.83
C PRO A 132 -13.93 52.42 -19.69
N LEU A 133 -13.20 51.94 -18.68
CA LEU A 133 -11.76 52.11 -18.58
C LEU A 133 -11.17 51.58 -19.90
N ARG A 134 -10.65 52.46 -20.75
CA ARG A 134 -10.02 52.07 -22.02
C ARG A 134 -8.85 51.12 -21.81
N SER A 135 -8.25 51.12 -20.62
CA SER A 135 -7.22 50.21 -20.15
C SER A 135 -7.69 49.49 -18.89
N ARG A 136 -7.95 48.18 -19.00
CA ARG A 136 -8.36 47.33 -17.89
C ARG A 136 -7.14 46.61 -17.34
N THR A 137 -7.00 46.64 -16.03
CA THR A 137 -5.93 45.97 -15.30
C THR A 137 -6.54 45.25 -14.10
N GLY A 138 -6.22 43.97 -13.93
CA GLY A 138 -6.77 43.12 -12.87
C GLY A 138 -7.16 41.74 -13.34
N LEU A 139 -7.85 41.00 -12.48
CA LEU A 139 -8.36 39.66 -12.75
C LEU A 139 -9.80 39.73 -13.26
N PHE A 140 -10.10 38.98 -14.31
CA PHE A 140 -11.43 38.87 -14.89
C PHE A 140 -11.77 37.42 -15.17
N VAL A 141 -13.03 37.05 -15.03
CA VAL A 141 -13.56 35.79 -15.55
C VAL A 141 -14.17 36.07 -16.92
N LEU A 142 -13.60 35.46 -17.96
CA LEU A 142 -14.19 35.41 -19.29
C LEU A 142 -15.35 34.43 -19.26
N ALA A 143 -16.49 34.87 -19.74
CA ALA A 143 -17.69 34.05 -19.68
C ALA A 143 -18.66 34.35 -20.82
N LEU A 144 -19.59 33.44 -21.04
CA LEU A 144 -20.64 33.56 -22.04
C LEU A 144 -21.98 33.82 -21.38
N ARG A 145 -22.71 34.82 -21.87
CA ARG A 145 -24.02 35.19 -21.39
C ARG A 145 -25.09 34.93 -22.46
N PRO A 146 -26.13 34.15 -22.16
CA PRO A 146 -27.28 34.01 -23.04
C PRO A 146 -28.08 35.32 -23.03
N VAL A 147 -28.33 35.86 -24.21
CA VAL A 147 -29.08 37.09 -24.45
C VAL A 147 -30.15 36.84 -25.49
N GLU A 148 -31.19 37.67 -25.49
CA GLU A 148 -32.22 37.65 -26.53
C GLU A 148 -32.55 39.08 -26.96
N PHE A 149 -32.94 39.24 -28.21
CA PHE A 149 -33.39 40.52 -28.75
C PHE A 149 -34.44 40.32 -29.82
N THR A 150 -35.25 41.36 -30.04
CA THR A 150 -36.23 41.37 -31.11
C THR A 150 -35.63 41.96 -32.39
N ALA A 151 -35.98 41.38 -33.53
CA ALA A 151 -35.51 41.80 -34.84
C ALA A 151 -36.52 41.44 -35.94
N ASN A 152 -36.14 41.66 -37.20
CA ASN A 152 -36.96 41.40 -38.37
C ASN A 152 -38.30 42.16 -38.34
N PRO A 153 -38.28 43.48 -38.56
CA PRO A 153 -39.49 44.30 -38.50
C PRO A 153 -40.55 43.81 -39.51
N ILE A 154 -41.78 43.65 -39.03
CA ILE A 154 -42.95 43.27 -39.82
C ILE A 154 -44.07 44.29 -39.65
N GLY A 155 -44.95 44.38 -40.64
CA GLY A 155 -46.13 45.23 -40.56
C GLY A 155 -47.12 44.68 -39.52
N ALA A 156 -47.48 45.52 -38.56
CA ALA A 156 -48.49 45.28 -37.55
C ALA A 156 -49.80 45.96 -37.95
N TYR A 157 -50.89 45.18 -37.97
CA TYR A 157 -52.22 45.69 -38.30
C TYR A 157 -52.85 46.32 -37.07
N PRO A 158 -53.58 47.45 -37.24
CA PRO A 158 -54.23 48.11 -36.12
C PRO A 158 -55.29 47.19 -35.50
N THR A 159 -55.28 47.10 -34.17
CA THR A 159 -56.27 46.34 -33.38
C THR A 159 -57.60 47.09 -33.22
N SER A 160 -57.66 48.35 -33.65
CA SER A 160 -58.86 49.19 -33.68
C SER A 160 -59.18 49.67 -35.10
N ILE A 161 -60.47 49.86 -35.40
CA ILE A 161 -60.97 50.30 -36.72
C ILE A 161 -60.35 51.64 -37.18
N THR A 162 -59.99 52.52 -36.26
CA THR A 162 -59.36 53.83 -36.53
C THR A 162 -57.84 53.84 -36.39
N GLY A 163 -57.22 52.69 -36.08
CA GLY A 163 -55.79 52.60 -35.83
C GLY A 163 -54.98 52.68 -37.12
N GLN A 164 -53.73 53.14 -37.02
CA GLN A 164 -52.78 53.11 -38.13
C GLN A 164 -51.95 51.83 -38.12
N ARG A 165 -51.48 51.40 -39.28
CA ARG A 165 -50.50 50.30 -39.36
C ARG A 165 -49.20 50.75 -38.71
N THR A 166 -48.70 49.95 -37.79
CA THR A 166 -47.40 50.14 -37.16
C THR A 166 -46.40 49.13 -37.75
N VAL A 167 -45.13 49.32 -37.45
CA VAL A 167 -44.08 48.34 -37.73
C VAL A 167 -43.55 47.90 -36.38
N GLU A 168 -43.59 46.60 -36.14
CA GLU A 168 -43.10 45.98 -34.90
C GLU A 168 -42.13 44.87 -35.26
N ASP A 169 -41.20 44.56 -34.35
CA ASP A 169 -40.27 43.46 -34.56
C ASP A 169 -41.02 42.12 -34.58
N GLY A 170 -40.77 41.33 -35.63
CA GLY A 170 -41.44 40.06 -35.84
C GLY A 170 -40.82 38.92 -35.07
N ASP A 171 -39.51 38.87 -34.88
CA ASP A 171 -38.85 37.66 -34.40
C ASP A 171 -38.06 37.92 -33.13
N VAL A 172 -38.08 36.96 -32.19
CA VAL A 172 -37.15 36.92 -31.05
C VAL A 172 -35.98 36.04 -31.44
N ILE A 173 -34.78 36.63 -31.43
CA ILE A 173 -33.52 35.95 -31.75
C ILE A 173 -32.78 35.68 -30.45
N GLU A 174 -32.46 34.41 -30.21
CA GLU A 174 -31.56 34.01 -29.14
C GLU A 174 -30.09 34.11 -29.59
N ALA A 175 -29.26 34.67 -28.71
CA ALA A 175 -27.84 34.85 -28.98
C ALA A 175 -27.00 34.63 -27.71
N THR A 176 -25.69 34.55 -27.93
CA THR A 176 -24.67 34.47 -26.88
C THR A 176 -23.80 35.71 -26.96
N ALA A 177 -23.59 36.38 -25.84
CA ALA A 177 -22.64 37.49 -25.72
C ALA A 177 -21.41 37.06 -24.91
N VAL A 178 -20.20 37.39 -25.37
CA VAL A 178 -18.99 37.25 -24.55
C VAL A 178 -18.92 38.42 -23.56
N VAL A 179 -18.68 38.14 -22.29
CA VAL A 179 -18.63 39.14 -21.23
C VAL A 179 -17.41 38.93 -20.33
N LEU A 180 -16.92 40.01 -19.73
CA LEU A 180 -15.93 39.95 -18.65
C LEU A 180 -16.60 40.23 -17.31
N VAL A 181 -16.42 39.33 -16.36
CA VAL A 181 -16.83 39.53 -14.96
C VAL A 181 -15.60 39.91 -14.15
N PRO A 182 -15.55 41.07 -13.48
CA PRO A 182 -14.40 41.43 -12.66
C PRO A 182 -14.30 40.48 -11.47
N TRP A 183 -13.13 39.90 -11.23
CA TRP A 183 -12.86 39.13 -10.03
C TRP A 183 -12.40 40.09 -8.93
N GLN A 184 -13.18 40.16 -7.85
CA GLN A 184 -12.84 41.00 -6.70
C GLN A 184 -11.85 40.26 -5.82
N ASP A 185 -10.68 40.85 -5.59
CA ASP A 185 -9.69 40.37 -4.64
C ASP A 185 -9.14 41.54 -3.80
N ASP A 186 -8.83 41.26 -2.54
CA ASP A 186 -8.36 42.27 -1.58
C ASP A 186 -6.94 42.81 -1.90
N GLY A 187 -6.23 42.16 -2.84
CA GLY A 187 -4.81 42.39 -3.13
C GLY A 187 -4.53 43.15 -4.43
N ALA A 188 -5.28 44.22 -4.70
CA ALA A 188 -5.14 45.00 -5.95
C ALA A 188 -3.73 45.57 -6.20
N ALA A 189 -2.92 45.74 -5.14
CA ALA A 189 -1.55 46.26 -5.21
C ALA A 189 -0.48 45.20 -5.56
N ASP A 190 -0.81 43.91 -5.48
CA ASP A 190 0.16 42.84 -5.71
C ASP A 190 0.34 42.50 -7.19
N ALA A 191 1.46 41.86 -7.50
CA ALA A 191 1.74 41.34 -8.84
C ALA A 191 0.63 40.37 -9.30
N LEU A 192 0.26 40.43 -10.57
CA LEU A 192 -0.81 39.60 -11.15
C LEU A 192 -0.55 38.10 -11.00
N ASP A 193 0.71 37.67 -10.95
CA ASP A 193 1.07 36.26 -10.69
C ASP A 193 0.79 35.84 -9.24
N ALA A 194 1.12 36.68 -8.26
CA ALA A 194 0.81 36.40 -6.85
C ALA A 194 -0.70 36.35 -6.60
N ARG A 195 -1.45 37.19 -7.34
CA ARG A 195 -2.93 37.19 -7.33
C ARG A 195 -3.51 35.89 -7.90
N ARG A 196 -2.87 35.25 -8.89
CA ARG A 196 -3.27 33.94 -9.43
C ARG A 196 -3.33 32.87 -8.34
N GLY A 197 -2.27 32.74 -7.53
CA GLY A 197 -2.22 31.77 -6.43
C GLY A 197 -3.28 32.00 -5.36
N ARG A 198 -3.57 33.27 -5.03
CA ARG A 198 -4.62 33.60 -4.05
C ARG A 198 -6.02 33.33 -4.59
N ALA A 199 -6.29 33.68 -5.85
CA ALA A 199 -7.55 33.34 -6.49
C ALA A 199 -7.75 31.82 -6.54
N ALA A 200 -6.69 31.03 -6.79
CA ALA A 200 -6.77 29.57 -6.74
C ALA A 200 -7.18 29.08 -5.34
N ARG A 201 -6.53 29.58 -4.27
CA ARG A 201 -6.90 29.25 -2.89
C ARG A 201 -8.34 29.62 -2.55
N ALA A 202 -8.80 30.80 -2.96
CA ALA A 202 -10.17 31.25 -2.72
C ALA A 202 -11.21 30.30 -3.37
N ILE A 203 -10.95 29.87 -4.59
CA ILE A 203 -11.85 28.97 -5.35
C ILE A 203 -11.82 27.55 -4.78
N PHE A 204 -10.63 26.97 -4.58
CA PHE A 204 -10.50 25.53 -4.29
C PHE A 204 -10.48 25.17 -2.81
N THR A 205 -10.14 26.11 -1.93
CA THR A 205 -10.03 25.85 -0.47
C THR A 205 -11.15 26.53 0.31
N GLN A 206 -11.52 27.77 -0.06
CA GLN A 206 -12.52 28.55 0.66
C GLN A 206 -13.92 28.46 0.05
N ASP A 207 -14.09 27.70 -1.04
CA ASP A 207 -15.32 27.58 -1.83
C ASP A 207 -15.95 28.93 -2.14
N THR A 208 -15.10 29.94 -2.42
CA THR A 208 -15.57 31.28 -2.74
C THR A 208 -16.13 31.24 -4.15
N ALA A 209 -17.46 31.18 -4.24
CA ALA A 209 -18.15 31.35 -5.51
C ALA A 209 -17.67 32.66 -6.14
N ALA A 210 -17.29 32.58 -7.42
CA ALA A 210 -16.52 33.57 -8.16
C ALA A 210 -17.14 34.97 -8.33
N GLY A 211 -18.19 35.31 -7.57
CA GLY A 211 -19.08 36.43 -7.87
C GLY A 211 -19.77 36.30 -9.22
N VAL A 212 -19.64 35.15 -9.89
CA VAL A 212 -20.20 34.92 -11.22
C VAL A 212 -21.69 34.62 -11.07
N SER A 213 -22.51 35.44 -11.73
CA SER A 213 -23.96 35.26 -11.79
C SER A 213 -24.32 33.89 -12.35
N ALA A 214 -25.39 33.28 -11.82
CA ALA A 214 -25.95 32.02 -12.34
C ALA A 214 -26.35 32.09 -13.83
N ASN A 215 -26.52 33.29 -14.39
CA ASN A 215 -26.90 33.52 -15.78
C ASN A 215 -25.72 33.59 -16.75
N VAL A 216 -24.54 33.15 -16.33
CA VAL A 216 -23.30 33.27 -17.09
C VAL A 216 -22.56 31.94 -17.03
N LEU A 217 -21.99 31.51 -18.16
CA LEU A 217 -21.18 30.30 -18.27
C LEU A 217 -19.69 30.69 -18.23
N PRO A 218 -18.97 30.44 -17.12
CA PRO A 218 -17.54 30.75 -17.02
C PRO A 218 -16.70 29.89 -17.97
N LEU A 219 -15.73 30.51 -18.65
CA LEU A 219 -14.81 29.82 -19.55
C LEU A 219 -13.37 29.81 -19.04
N ALA A 220 -12.86 30.93 -18.55
CA ALA A 220 -11.49 31.03 -18.06
C ALA A 220 -11.32 32.23 -17.13
N MET A 221 -10.37 32.16 -16.20
CA MET A 221 -9.85 33.33 -15.52
C MET A 221 -8.70 33.92 -16.34
N ILE A 222 -8.70 35.23 -16.53
CA ILE A 222 -7.68 35.96 -17.26
C ILE A 222 -7.12 37.09 -16.41
N ALA A 223 -5.80 37.26 -16.44
CA ALA A 223 -5.16 38.47 -15.93
C ALA A 223 -4.88 39.43 -17.07
N LEU A 224 -5.34 40.67 -16.89
CA LEU A 224 -5.13 41.75 -17.84
C LEU A 224 -4.22 42.81 -17.24
N GLN A 225 -3.32 43.33 -18.05
CA GLN A 225 -2.55 44.53 -17.78
C GLN A 225 -2.71 45.48 -18.97
N ASN A 226 -3.44 46.58 -18.78
CA ASN A 226 -3.76 47.55 -19.84
C ASN A 226 -4.37 46.88 -21.10
N ASN A 227 -5.34 45.96 -20.92
CA ASN A 227 -5.94 45.12 -21.98
C ASN A 227 -4.99 44.12 -22.68
N THR A 228 -3.77 43.94 -22.20
CA THR A 228 -2.89 42.87 -22.65
C THR A 228 -3.06 41.65 -21.76
N VAL A 229 -3.15 40.46 -22.35
CA VAL A 229 -3.20 39.19 -21.62
C VAL A 229 -1.84 38.95 -20.96
N VAL A 230 -1.85 38.69 -19.65
CA VAL A 230 -0.65 38.27 -18.90
C VAL A 230 -0.61 36.75 -18.73
N TRP A 231 -1.77 36.16 -18.43
CA TRP A 231 -1.97 34.72 -18.38
C TRP A 231 -3.46 34.38 -18.52
N ILE A 232 -3.74 33.14 -18.93
CA ILE A 232 -5.07 32.55 -19.04
C ILE A 232 -5.07 31.26 -18.23
N ASP A 233 -6.07 31.08 -17.37
CA ASP A 233 -6.23 29.89 -16.54
C ASP A 233 -7.68 29.38 -16.64
N GLU A 234 -7.89 28.39 -17.51
CA GLU A 234 -9.22 27.79 -17.71
C GLU A 234 -9.68 27.02 -16.47
N ALA A 235 -8.78 26.27 -15.84
CA ALA A 235 -9.10 25.35 -14.76
C ALA A 235 -9.61 26.06 -13.49
N MET A 236 -9.34 27.36 -13.34
CA MET A 236 -9.94 28.18 -12.27
C MET A 236 -11.45 28.32 -12.39
N ALA A 237 -11.99 28.47 -13.61
CA ALA A 237 -13.40 28.84 -13.81
C ALA A 237 -14.20 27.79 -14.62
N ARG A 238 -13.57 27.15 -15.62
CA ARG A 238 -14.20 26.18 -16.51
C ARG A 238 -14.57 24.91 -15.77
N ARG A 239 -15.81 24.44 -15.92
CA ARG A 239 -16.28 23.15 -15.40
C ARG A 239 -16.96 22.37 -16.52
N GLU A 240 -16.66 21.08 -16.61
CA GLU A 240 -17.37 20.19 -17.54
C GLU A 240 -18.82 19.99 -17.09
N LEU A 241 -19.69 19.70 -18.04
CA LEU A 241 -21.10 19.47 -17.77
C LEU A 241 -21.28 18.30 -16.79
N GLY A 242 -21.94 18.57 -15.66
CA GLY A 242 -22.17 17.56 -14.61
C GLY A 242 -20.98 17.32 -13.67
N ALA A 243 -19.91 18.10 -13.78
CA ALA A 243 -18.74 18.05 -12.90
C ALA A 243 -19.05 18.40 -11.43
N ASP A 244 -20.11 19.17 -11.19
CA ASP A 244 -20.58 19.60 -9.87
C ASP A 244 -21.49 18.55 -9.19
N ARG A 245 -21.65 17.37 -9.79
CA ARG A 245 -22.36 16.27 -9.14
C ARG A 245 -21.51 15.78 -7.96
N GLY A 246 -22.04 15.91 -6.74
CA GLY A 246 -21.42 15.31 -5.57
C GLY A 246 -21.33 13.79 -5.76
N ASP A 247 -20.11 13.24 -5.70
CA ASP A 247 -19.85 11.82 -5.98
C ASP A 247 -20.53 10.88 -4.97
N LEU A 248 -20.88 11.37 -3.77
CA LEU A 248 -21.63 10.63 -2.76
C LEU A 248 -22.58 11.55 -1.96
N PRO A 249 -23.84 11.16 -1.74
CA PRO A 249 -24.71 11.86 -0.79
C PRO A 249 -24.18 11.63 0.64
N GLY A 250 -23.68 12.70 1.28
CA GLY A 250 -23.54 12.75 2.74
C GLY A 250 -22.13 12.61 3.34
N LEU A 251 -21.04 12.62 2.55
CA LEU A 251 -19.66 12.57 3.09
C LEU A 251 -18.81 13.84 2.86
N GLY A 252 -19.39 14.92 2.36
CA GLY A 252 -18.86 16.27 2.56
C GLY A 252 -17.52 16.64 1.91
N PHE A 253 -17.09 15.96 0.85
CA PHE A 253 -15.92 16.38 0.06
C PHE A 253 -16.33 17.16 -1.20
N ALA A 254 -15.46 18.07 -1.65
CA ALA A 254 -15.69 18.84 -2.88
C ALA A 254 -15.92 17.90 -4.09
N PRO A 255 -16.76 18.29 -5.07
CA PRO A 255 -17.01 17.47 -6.26
C PRO A 255 -15.71 17.05 -6.96
N ARG A 256 -15.62 15.81 -7.49
CA ARG A 256 -14.42 15.36 -8.24
C ARG A 256 -14.00 16.34 -9.32
N GLY A 257 -14.96 16.97 -10.00
CA GLY A 257 -14.69 17.99 -11.01
C GLY A 257 -13.87 19.17 -10.49
N LEU A 258 -14.23 19.69 -9.31
CA LEU A 258 -13.50 20.80 -8.67
C LEU A 258 -12.09 20.36 -8.25
N ARG A 259 -11.95 19.14 -7.74
CA ARG A 259 -10.66 18.59 -7.29
C ARG A 259 -9.69 18.34 -8.45
N LEU A 260 -10.18 17.78 -9.55
CA LEU A 260 -9.42 17.58 -10.79
C LEU A 260 -9.03 18.94 -11.38
N ALA A 261 -9.93 19.91 -11.39
CA ALA A 261 -9.63 21.25 -11.85
C ALA A 261 -8.53 21.92 -11.03
N HIS A 262 -8.47 21.72 -9.71
CA HIS A 262 -7.37 22.24 -8.90
C HIS A 262 -6.02 21.63 -9.31
N LEU A 263 -5.97 20.32 -9.59
CA LEU A 263 -4.77 19.65 -10.10
C LEU A 263 -4.33 20.24 -11.45
N MET A 264 -5.25 20.39 -12.41
CA MET A 264 -4.96 20.99 -13.71
C MET A 264 -4.45 22.44 -13.59
N GLN A 265 -5.10 23.22 -12.72
CA GLN A 265 -4.72 24.60 -12.43
C GLN A 265 -3.28 24.66 -11.89
N HIS A 266 -2.96 23.81 -10.92
CA HIS A 266 -1.62 23.72 -10.33
C HIS A 266 -0.57 23.31 -11.37
N GLN A 267 -0.86 22.32 -12.22
CA GLN A 267 0.07 21.88 -13.27
C GLN A 267 0.40 22.99 -14.27
N ALA A 268 -0.61 23.71 -14.75
CA ALA A 268 -0.42 24.82 -15.67
C ALA A 268 0.37 25.96 -15.02
N HIS A 269 0.00 26.36 -13.80
CA HIS A 269 0.71 27.40 -13.07
C HIS A 269 2.15 27.00 -12.72
N LEU A 270 2.39 25.73 -12.37
CA LEU A 270 3.72 25.21 -12.11
C LEU A 270 4.60 25.25 -13.36
N ALA A 271 4.08 24.84 -14.52
CA ALA A 271 4.81 24.91 -15.78
C ALA A 271 5.27 26.35 -16.10
N ASP A 272 4.39 27.34 -15.90
CA ASP A 272 4.72 28.75 -16.07
C ASP A 272 5.83 29.20 -15.11
N VAL A 273 5.74 28.85 -13.82
CA VAL A 273 6.75 29.24 -12.83
C VAL A 273 8.10 28.57 -13.10
N VAL A 274 8.12 27.28 -13.44
CA VAL A 274 9.35 26.53 -13.77
C VAL A 274 10.02 27.09 -15.02
N SER A 275 9.23 27.48 -16.03
CA SER A 275 9.75 28.11 -17.25
C SER A 275 10.47 29.44 -16.94
N ARG A 276 9.95 30.22 -15.99
CA ARG A 276 10.52 31.51 -15.56
C ARG A 276 11.70 31.36 -14.60
N SER A 277 11.70 30.32 -13.75
CA SER A 277 12.78 30.07 -12.79
C SER A 277 14.02 29.43 -13.42
N GLY A 278 13.94 28.99 -14.68
CA GLY A 278 15.03 28.32 -15.38
C GLY A 278 15.38 26.97 -14.76
N GLY A 279 14.40 26.28 -14.16
CA GLY A 279 14.60 24.98 -13.53
C GLY A 279 15.27 25.00 -12.15
N ARG A 280 15.42 26.19 -11.52
CA ARG A 280 15.86 26.29 -10.13
C ARG A 280 14.69 25.94 -9.19
N GLY A 281 15.00 25.21 -8.12
CA GLY A 281 14.04 24.92 -7.05
C GLY A 281 13.62 26.21 -6.32
N PHE A 282 12.37 26.24 -5.87
CA PHE A 282 11.77 27.36 -5.15
C PHE A 282 10.77 26.84 -4.12
N PRO A 283 10.51 27.58 -3.02
CA PRO A 283 9.50 27.22 -2.04
C PRO A 283 8.08 27.42 -2.60
N ALA A 284 7.20 26.45 -2.35
CA ALA A 284 5.82 26.46 -2.84
C ALA A 284 5.05 27.69 -2.34
N SER A 285 5.25 28.08 -1.07
CA SER A 285 4.56 29.19 -0.42
C SER A 285 4.75 30.55 -1.11
N THR A 286 5.80 30.73 -1.91
CA THR A 286 6.04 31.97 -2.67
C THR A 286 5.05 32.17 -3.81
N HIS A 287 4.65 31.09 -4.48
CA HIS A 287 3.78 31.15 -5.67
C HIS A 287 2.40 30.54 -5.44
N PHE A 288 2.31 29.58 -4.52
CA PHE A 288 1.13 28.77 -4.25
C PHE A 288 0.73 28.91 -2.78
N PRO A 289 -0.30 29.72 -2.47
CA PRO A 289 -0.88 29.76 -1.12
C PRO A 289 -1.54 28.44 -0.71
N ALA A 290 -2.04 27.67 -1.68
CA ALA A 290 -2.58 26.34 -1.48
C ALA A 290 -2.12 25.40 -2.59
N LEU A 291 -1.97 24.13 -2.27
CA LEU A 291 -1.63 23.05 -3.20
C LEU A 291 -2.79 22.06 -3.31
N PRO A 292 -2.99 21.42 -4.49
CA PRO A 292 -3.85 20.25 -4.58
C PRO A 292 -3.30 19.12 -3.71
N PRO A 293 -4.14 18.13 -3.33
CA PRO A 293 -3.67 17.00 -2.54
C PRO A 293 -2.67 16.11 -3.28
N ALA A 294 -2.59 16.18 -4.60
CA ALA A 294 -1.53 15.55 -5.38
C ALA A 294 -1.10 16.47 -6.52
N GLY A 295 0.13 16.35 -6.99
CA GLY A 295 0.62 17.13 -8.12
C GLY A 295 2.08 16.81 -8.48
N PRO A 296 2.56 17.29 -9.64
CA PRO A 296 3.98 17.17 -9.99
C PRO A 296 4.83 18.04 -9.07
N LEU A 297 6.03 17.56 -8.77
CA LEU A 297 7.03 18.30 -8.01
C LEU A 297 8.01 18.98 -8.99
N PRO A 298 8.38 20.25 -8.80
CA PRO A 298 9.34 20.91 -9.69
C PRO A 298 10.73 20.25 -9.60
N PRO A 299 11.49 20.25 -10.70
CA PRO A 299 12.84 19.70 -10.72
C PRO A 299 13.77 20.50 -9.79
N GLY A 300 14.74 19.83 -9.18
CA GLY A 300 15.77 20.47 -8.34
C GLY A 300 15.31 20.93 -6.96
N VAL A 301 14.13 20.50 -6.51
CA VAL A 301 13.62 20.74 -5.14
C VAL A 301 14.30 19.87 -4.09
N ILE A 302 14.56 18.61 -4.44
CA ILE A 302 15.19 17.63 -3.53
C ILE A 302 16.68 17.59 -3.81
N HIS A 303 17.47 17.90 -2.79
CA HIS A 303 18.91 17.73 -2.85
C HIS A 303 19.25 16.25 -2.76
N ALA A 304 19.74 15.67 -3.86
CA ALA A 304 20.00 14.24 -3.95
C ALA A 304 21.03 13.72 -2.92
N GLN A 305 21.99 14.55 -2.48
CA GLN A 305 23.04 14.12 -1.55
C GLN A 305 22.51 13.99 -0.11
N ASP A 306 21.84 15.03 0.38
CA ASP A 306 21.40 15.11 1.78
C ASP A 306 19.93 14.74 1.99
N PHE A 307 19.19 14.49 0.91
CA PHE A 307 17.74 14.27 0.89
C PHE A 307 17.00 15.38 1.65
N THR A 308 17.40 16.62 1.38
CA THR A 308 16.74 17.81 1.91
C THR A 308 15.82 18.43 0.86
N GLN A 309 14.65 18.92 1.24
CA GLN A 309 13.67 19.56 0.34
C GLN A 309 13.46 21.03 0.67
N ASN A 310 13.23 21.86 -0.35
CA ASN A 310 13.00 23.31 -0.19
C ASN A 310 11.62 23.78 -0.69
N TYR A 311 10.70 22.87 -1.01
CA TYR A 311 9.40 23.17 -1.62
C TYR A 311 8.27 23.27 -0.59
N PHE A 312 8.14 22.27 0.29
CA PHE A 312 7.18 22.29 1.38
C PHE A 312 7.73 23.03 2.61
N PRO A 313 6.86 23.68 3.42
CA PRO A 313 7.25 24.22 4.72
C PRO A 313 7.85 23.16 5.64
N ALA A 314 8.59 23.59 6.66
CA ALA A 314 9.29 22.68 7.58
C ALA A 314 8.33 21.91 8.50
N GLU A 315 7.12 22.42 8.67
CA GLU A 315 6.03 21.87 9.46
C GLU A 315 5.34 20.69 8.78
N VAL A 316 5.51 20.50 7.46
CA VAL A 316 4.88 19.40 6.72
C VAL A 316 5.79 18.18 6.75
N ASP A 317 5.25 17.02 7.14
CA ASP A 317 6.01 15.76 7.11
C ASP A 317 6.12 15.23 5.66
N VAL A 318 7.35 14.93 5.22
CA VAL A 318 7.66 14.57 3.83
C VAL A 318 8.47 13.28 3.77
N ASP A 319 7.84 12.25 3.20
CA ASP A 319 8.48 10.97 2.88
C ASP A 319 8.83 10.88 1.39
N PHE A 320 9.83 10.07 1.04
CA PHE A 320 10.18 9.71 -0.33
C PHE A 320 10.05 8.21 -0.55
N SER A 321 9.35 7.83 -1.61
CA SER A 321 9.10 6.44 -1.99
C SER A 321 9.16 6.26 -3.51
N ILE A 322 9.34 5.02 -3.94
CA ILE A 322 9.24 4.61 -5.34
C ILE A 322 7.86 4.03 -5.61
N ILE A 323 7.37 4.20 -6.84
CA ILE A 323 6.10 3.62 -7.30
C ILE A 323 6.23 3.16 -8.75
N PRO A 324 5.57 2.05 -9.15
CA PRO A 324 5.39 1.75 -10.56
C PRO A 324 4.63 2.86 -11.28
N GLU A 325 5.11 3.28 -12.45
CA GLU A 325 4.50 4.38 -13.22
C GLU A 325 3.02 4.13 -13.55
N ASP A 326 2.63 2.89 -13.77
CA ASP A 326 1.25 2.49 -14.08
C ASP A 326 0.30 2.51 -12.87
N GLU A 327 0.83 2.54 -11.64
CA GLU A 327 0.04 2.66 -10.40
C GLU A 327 -0.12 4.11 -9.93
N LEU A 328 0.67 5.04 -10.48
CA LEU A 328 0.61 6.46 -10.14
C LEU A 328 -0.79 7.08 -10.34
N PRO A 329 -1.52 6.84 -11.45
CA PRO A 329 -2.86 7.41 -11.63
C PRO A 329 -3.85 6.95 -10.56
N ALA A 330 -3.76 5.69 -10.11
CA ALA A 330 -4.63 5.16 -9.07
C ALA A 330 -4.38 5.84 -7.72
N LEU A 331 -3.10 6.06 -7.38
CA LEU A 331 -2.72 6.76 -6.15
C LEU A 331 -3.11 8.25 -6.18
N ILE A 332 -3.02 8.90 -7.35
CA ILE A 332 -3.49 10.28 -7.53
C ILE A 332 -5.01 10.36 -7.29
N GLU A 333 -5.81 9.44 -7.84
CA GLU A 333 -7.26 9.43 -7.62
C GLU A 333 -7.63 9.22 -6.14
N GLU A 334 -6.90 8.35 -5.42
CA GLU A 334 -7.07 8.20 -3.97
C GLU A 334 -6.70 9.49 -3.21
N ALA A 335 -5.58 10.11 -3.56
CA ALA A 335 -5.10 11.35 -2.96
C ALA A 335 -6.07 12.50 -3.19
N LEU A 336 -6.66 12.59 -4.39
CA LEU A 336 -7.67 13.58 -4.72
C LEU A 336 -8.86 13.48 -3.77
N ALA A 337 -9.16 12.35 -3.13
CA ALA A 337 -10.23 12.26 -2.12
C ALA A 337 -9.92 13.04 -0.82
N LEU A 338 -8.68 13.48 -0.62
CA LEU A 338 -8.28 14.27 0.54
C LEU A 338 -8.44 15.77 0.28
N GLN A 339 -8.42 16.55 1.36
CA GLN A 339 -8.50 18.00 1.27
C GLN A 339 -7.24 18.58 0.61
N PRO A 340 -7.36 19.74 -0.08
CA PRO A 340 -6.21 20.53 -0.48
C PRO A 340 -5.31 20.90 0.70
N ILE A 341 -4.03 21.19 0.41
CA ILE A 341 -3.04 21.60 1.40
C ILE A 341 -2.98 23.13 1.41
N ASP A 342 -3.45 23.77 2.48
CA ASP A 342 -3.35 25.23 2.64
C ASP A 342 -2.03 25.60 3.32
N LEU A 343 -1.09 26.19 2.57
CA LEU A 343 0.23 26.58 3.07
C LEU A 343 0.20 27.85 3.91
N THR A 344 -0.94 28.53 3.99
CA THR A 344 -1.13 29.73 4.82
C THR A 344 -1.78 29.40 6.18
N ALA A 345 -2.08 28.13 6.43
CA ALA A 345 -2.64 27.67 7.71
C ALA A 345 -1.62 27.81 8.87
N SER A 346 -2.10 27.68 10.11
CA SER A 346 -1.23 27.70 11.29
C SER A 346 -0.25 26.53 11.27
N ALA A 347 0.91 26.69 11.94
CA ALA A 347 1.92 25.64 12.05
C ALA A 347 1.34 24.32 12.62
N GLU A 348 0.42 24.40 13.58
CA GLU A 348 -0.27 23.23 14.15
C GLU A 348 -1.12 22.47 13.13
N ALA A 349 -1.77 23.19 12.20
CA ALA A 349 -2.56 22.56 11.13
C ALA A 349 -1.66 21.91 10.07
N LEU A 350 -0.51 22.55 9.77
CA LEU A 350 0.48 22.01 8.83
C LEU A 350 1.18 20.76 9.36
N ASP A 351 1.45 20.68 10.68
CA ASP A 351 2.03 19.51 11.36
C ASP A 351 1.15 18.25 11.20
N SER A 352 -0.17 18.42 11.11
CA SER A 352 -1.11 17.31 10.83
C SER A 352 -1.15 16.87 9.37
N THR A 353 -0.39 17.51 8.48
CA THR A 353 -0.36 17.23 7.04
C THR A 353 0.87 16.41 6.69
N ALA A 354 0.64 15.18 6.22
CA ALA A 354 1.70 14.31 5.72
C ALA A 354 1.64 14.19 4.19
N VAL A 355 2.81 14.31 3.56
CA VAL A 355 3.01 14.26 2.11
C VAL A 355 4.02 13.17 1.79
N MET A 356 3.76 12.41 0.74
CA MET A 356 4.67 11.42 0.19
C MET A 356 5.08 11.85 -1.21
N VAL A 357 6.38 12.03 -1.42
CA VAL A 357 6.98 12.23 -2.74
C VAL A 357 7.23 10.87 -3.37
N LEU A 358 6.75 10.70 -4.59
CA LEU A 358 6.78 9.50 -5.39
C LEU A 358 7.72 9.68 -6.57
N ALA A 359 8.68 8.76 -6.69
CA ALA A 359 9.49 8.58 -7.88
C ALA A 359 8.85 7.49 -8.77
N PRO A 360 8.21 7.85 -9.91
CA PRO A 360 7.67 6.85 -10.82
C PRO A 360 8.81 6.10 -11.51
N VAL A 361 8.74 4.78 -11.46
CA VAL A 361 9.69 3.86 -12.09
C VAL A 361 8.94 3.02 -13.13
N PRO A 362 9.44 2.93 -14.37
CA PRO A 362 8.84 2.09 -15.38
C PRO A 362 8.77 0.62 -14.94
N ARG A 363 7.66 -0.06 -15.26
CA ARG A 363 7.39 -1.44 -14.79
C ARG A 363 8.50 -2.43 -15.16
N HIS A 364 9.21 -2.23 -16.29
CA HIS A 364 10.33 -3.08 -16.71
C HIS A 364 11.59 -2.91 -15.85
N GLU A 365 11.82 -1.74 -15.25
CA GLU A 365 12.96 -1.47 -14.35
C GLU A 365 12.66 -1.79 -12.88
N TRP A 366 11.37 -1.90 -12.52
CA TRP A 366 10.89 -2.01 -11.14
C TRP A 366 11.64 -3.06 -10.32
N ARG A 367 11.73 -4.31 -10.82
CA ARG A 367 12.40 -5.41 -10.09
C ARG A 367 13.88 -5.12 -9.84
N ALA A 368 14.56 -4.52 -10.81
CA ALA A 368 15.98 -4.19 -10.70
C ALA A 368 16.20 -3.05 -9.71
N VAL A 369 15.35 -2.01 -9.74
CA VAL A 369 15.42 -0.88 -8.80
C VAL A 369 15.11 -1.36 -7.38
N VAL A 370 14.02 -2.10 -7.18
CA VAL A 370 13.67 -2.66 -5.87
C VAL A 370 14.81 -3.51 -5.31
N ALA A 371 15.39 -4.42 -6.11
CA ALA A 371 16.50 -5.26 -5.66
C ALA A 371 17.76 -4.47 -5.24
N ARG A 372 18.02 -3.32 -5.88
CA ARG A 372 19.13 -2.43 -5.50
C ARG A 372 18.84 -1.67 -4.20
N LEU A 373 17.58 -1.31 -3.96
CA LEU A 373 17.15 -0.57 -2.78
C LEU A 373 16.94 -1.46 -1.56
N SER A 374 16.48 -2.71 -1.75
CA SER A 374 15.97 -3.58 -0.69
C SER A 374 17.02 -4.42 0.03
N LEU A 375 18.30 -4.00 0.06
CA LEU A 375 19.45 -4.65 0.73
C LEU A 375 19.07 -5.33 2.08
N GLY A 376 18.55 -6.57 2.02
CA GLY A 376 18.23 -7.43 3.17
C GLY A 376 16.85 -7.28 3.84
N THR A 377 15.93 -6.40 3.41
CA THR A 377 14.62 -6.23 4.11
C THR A 377 13.43 -6.33 3.15
N ALA A 378 12.43 -7.14 3.54
CA ALA A 378 11.27 -7.48 2.71
C ALA A 378 10.23 -6.34 2.51
N THR A 379 10.43 -5.19 3.16
CA THR A 379 9.54 -4.03 3.06
C THR A 379 10.07 -3.03 2.03
N LEU A 380 9.18 -2.48 1.18
CA LEU A 380 9.49 -1.34 0.31
C LEU A 380 10.08 -0.22 1.17
N ALA A 381 11.34 0.11 0.93
CA ALA A 381 12.05 1.12 1.70
C ALA A 381 11.46 2.51 1.39
N THR A 382 10.88 3.16 2.39
CA THR A 382 10.61 4.60 2.39
C THR A 382 11.80 5.34 2.97
N ARG A 383 12.06 6.56 2.47
CA ARG A 383 13.15 7.42 2.94
C ARG A 383 12.60 8.76 3.39
N LEU A 384 12.91 9.16 4.63
CA LEU A 384 12.51 10.46 5.14
C LEU A 384 13.26 11.59 4.41
N VAL A 385 12.54 12.63 3.99
CA VAL A 385 13.10 13.83 3.35
C VAL A 385 13.08 14.97 4.34
N LYS A 386 14.25 15.49 4.70
CA LYS A 386 14.35 16.54 5.71
C LYS A 386 14.04 17.90 5.09
N PRO A 387 13.38 18.84 5.78
CA PRO A 387 13.29 20.20 5.29
C PRO A 387 14.69 20.85 5.24
N ALA A 388 15.04 21.44 4.10
CA ALA A 388 16.23 22.26 3.91
C ALA A 388 15.99 23.59 4.64
N ALA A 389 16.41 23.70 5.89
CA ALA A 389 16.12 24.88 6.70
C ALA A 389 17.30 25.85 6.81
N PRO A 390 17.17 27.08 6.27
CA PRO A 390 17.87 28.26 6.78
C PRO A 390 17.28 28.78 8.11
N ASN A 391 15.97 28.57 8.36
CA ASN A 391 15.21 29.23 9.45
C ASN A 391 15.09 28.43 10.76
N LEU A 392 15.64 27.22 10.85
CA LEU A 392 15.56 26.36 12.05
C LEU A 392 16.45 26.81 13.22
N ILE A 393 17.21 27.91 13.10
CA ILE A 393 17.94 28.43 14.26
C ILE A 393 16.98 29.13 15.23
N ALA A 394 15.87 29.70 14.74
CA ALA A 394 14.95 30.51 15.55
C ALA A 394 13.84 29.72 16.27
N GLN A 395 13.48 28.52 15.79
CA GLN A 395 12.31 27.77 16.29
C GLN A 395 12.63 26.50 17.08
N ARG A 396 13.91 26.16 17.27
CA ARG A 396 14.28 25.00 18.09
C ARG A 396 13.84 25.21 19.54
N ARG A 397 13.27 24.17 20.16
CA ARG A 397 13.04 24.17 21.60
C ARG A 397 14.40 24.39 22.30
N PRO A 398 14.49 25.25 23.34
CA PRO A 398 15.77 25.58 23.98
C PRO A 398 16.59 24.36 24.40
N PHE A 399 15.91 23.27 24.75
CA PHE A 399 16.53 22.00 25.13
C PHE A 399 17.30 21.31 23.98
N GLU A 400 16.81 21.36 22.75
CA GLU A 400 17.48 20.74 21.59
C GLU A 400 18.70 21.54 21.13
N VAL A 401 18.66 22.87 21.32
CA VAL A 401 19.82 23.75 21.10
C VAL A 401 20.93 23.42 22.10
N LEU A 402 20.58 23.16 23.36
CA LEU A 402 21.53 22.78 24.41
C LEU A 402 22.13 21.38 24.18
N GLN A 403 21.37 20.42 23.65
CA GLN A 403 21.90 19.09 23.33
C GLN A 403 22.87 19.09 22.14
N LYS A 404 22.71 20.02 21.18
CA LYS A 404 23.55 20.12 19.97
C LYS A 404 24.78 21.03 20.13
N LEU A 405 24.95 21.69 21.27
CA LEU A 405 26.16 22.44 21.62
C LEU A 405 27.38 21.56 21.95
N ARG A 406 27.23 20.23 21.91
CA ARG A 406 28.40 19.32 21.78
C ARG A 406 28.96 19.46 20.37
N LEU A 407 30.04 20.25 20.25
CA LEU A 407 30.84 20.42 19.05
C LEU A 407 31.07 19.06 18.35
N PRO A 408 30.57 18.86 17.11
CA PRO A 408 30.90 17.67 16.35
C PRO A 408 32.37 17.77 15.93
N ARG A 409 33.17 16.75 16.27
CA ARG A 409 34.44 16.53 15.57
C ARG A 409 34.08 16.19 14.13
N VAL A 410 34.39 17.10 13.20
CA VAL A 410 34.34 16.83 11.77
C VAL A 410 35.47 15.85 11.46
N THR A 411 35.12 14.57 11.35
CA THR A 411 35.90 13.61 10.57
C THR A 411 35.29 13.59 9.19
N ASP A 412 35.88 14.33 8.26
CA ASP A 412 35.62 14.20 6.82
C ASP A 412 36.17 12.84 6.34
N VAL A 413 35.41 11.78 6.60
CA VAL A 413 35.54 10.53 5.86
C VAL A 413 34.46 10.60 4.79
N ALA A 414 34.86 10.77 3.54
CA ALA A 414 33.94 10.66 2.41
C ALA A 414 33.20 9.32 2.52
N PRO A 415 31.86 9.31 2.65
CA PRO A 415 31.13 8.07 2.84
C PRO A 415 31.26 7.22 1.58
N VAL A 416 31.67 5.96 1.76
CA VAL A 416 31.57 4.95 0.69
C VAL A 416 30.07 4.82 0.37
N VAL A 417 29.65 5.40 -0.77
CA VAL A 417 28.26 5.39 -1.20
C VAL A 417 27.85 3.94 -1.49
N SER A 418 26.99 3.38 -0.65
CA SER A 418 26.37 2.07 -0.90
C SER A 418 25.62 2.09 -2.24
N GLY A 419 25.55 0.96 -2.94
CA GLY A 419 24.82 0.87 -4.22
C GLY A 419 23.36 1.34 -4.11
N ALA A 420 22.71 1.12 -2.97
CA ALA A 420 21.35 1.64 -2.71
C ALA A 420 21.30 3.17 -2.60
N GLU A 421 22.33 3.78 -2.01
CA GLU A 421 22.41 5.24 -1.86
C GLU A 421 22.56 5.92 -3.23
N ALA A 422 23.36 5.33 -4.12
CA ALA A 422 23.50 5.79 -5.50
C ALA A 422 22.17 5.68 -6.29
N GLU A 423 21.40 4.61 -6.08
CA GLU A 423 20.09 4.45 -6.73
C GLU A 423 19.07 5.46 -6.18
N TRP A 424 19.02 5.68 -4.86
CA TRP A 424 18.20 6.74 -4.26
C TRP A 424 18.57 8.13 -4.80
N GLN A 425 19.87 8.42 -4.96
CA GLN A 425 20.36 9.67 -5.56
C GLN A 425 19.95 9.82 -7.03
N ARG A 426 19.96 8.73 -7.81
CA ARG A 426 19.45 8.72 -9.18
C ARG A 426 17.96 9.07 -9.21
N LEU A 427 17.17 8.43 -8.35
CA LEU A 427 15.71 8.63 -8.28
C LEU A 427 15.35 10.05 -7.85
N ALA A 428 16.06 10.63 -6.89
CA ALA A 428 15.84 12.01 -6.44
C ALA A 428 16.16 13.07 -7.52
N ARG A 429 16.93 12.72 -8.56
CA ARG A 429 17.26 13.60 -9.70
C ARG A 429 16.26 13.51 -10.86
N LEU A 430 15.26 12.64 -10.77
CA LEU A 430 14.23 12.54 -11.80
C LEU A 430 13.46 13.87 -11.91
N GLY A 431 13.15 14.28 -13.15
CA GLY A 431 12.33 15.46 -13.42
C GLY A 431 10.82 15.19 -13.34
N THR A 432 10.43 13.93 -13.10
CA THR A 432 9.05 13.43 -13.14
C THR A 432 8.53 13.05 -11.75
N LEU A 433 9.06 13.67 -10.70
CA LEU A 433 8.62 13.40 -9.34
C LEU A 433 7.19 13.93 -9.11
N TRP A 434 6.43 13.20 -8.31
CA TRP A 434 5.07 13.59 -7.89
C TRP A 434 5.01 13.69 -6.38
N PHE A 435 4.13 14.51 -5.85
CA PHE A 435 3.77 14.49 -4.44
C PHE A 435 2.31 14.08 -4.30
N VAL A 436 2.02 13.36 -3.22
CA VAL A 436 0.69 12.86 -2.87
C VAL A 436 0.49 13.06 -1.37
N ARG A 437 -0.61 13.70 -0.98
CA ARG A 437 -1.07 13.79 0.40
C ARG A 437 -1.50 12.39 0.84
N ARG A 438 -1.01 11.96 2.01
CA ARG A 438 -1.45 10.71 2.64
C ARG A 438 -2.39 11.01 3.79
N ARG A 439 -3.25 10.04 4.13
CA ARG A 439 -3.97 10.11 5.39
C ARG A 439 -2.94 10.02 6.51
N HIS A 440 -2.95 11.02 7.40
CA HIS A 440 -2.07 11.06 8.56
C HIS A 440 -2.53 9.98 9.55
N LEU A 441 -2.07 8.75 9.33
CA LEU A 441 -2.07 7.72 10.36
C LEU A 441 -0.98 8.13 11.33
N ALA A 442 -1.35 8.49 12.55
CA ALA A 442 -0.39 8.74 13.61
C ALA A 442 0.52 7.51 13.70
N TYR A 443 1.71 7.62 13.14
CA TYR A 443 2.73 6.60 13.22
C TYR A 443 3.18 6.64 14.68
N ARG A 444 2.57 5.78 15.51
CA ARG A 444 3.15 5.47 16.80
C ARG A 444 4.38 4.64 16.50
N ASP A 445 5.54 5.28 16.53
CA ASP A 445 6.85 4.60 16.52
C ASP A 445 6.96 3.52 17.63
N ASP A 446 6.06 3.55 18.61
CA ASP A 446 5.91 2.52 19.64
C ASP A 446 5.43 1.15 19.10
N LEU A 447 4.87 1.08 17.89
CA LEU A 447 4.41 -0.17 17.27
C LEU A 447 5.43 -0.69 16.25
N VAL A 448 6.59 -1.12 16.74
CA VAL A 448 7.55 -1.91 15.95
C VAL A 448 6.94 -3.30 15.69
N GLY A 449 6.09 -3.39 14.66
CA GLY A 449 5.41 -4.62 14.28
C GLY A 449 5.49 -4.85 12.78
N SER A 450 6.03 -5.99 12.36
CA SER A 450 5.92 -6.46 10.97
C SER A 450 4.48 -6.91 10.69
N TYR A 451 3.87 -6.45 9.60
CA TYR A 451 2.61 -7.01 9.09
C TYR A 451 2.76 -8.53 8.91
N ARG A 452 1.82 -9.31 9.45
CA ARG A 452 1.76 -10.76 9.26
C ARG A 452 0.35 -11.16 8.91
N GLU A 453 0.24 -11.99 7.88
CA GLU A 453 -1.02 -12.54 7.41
C GLU A 453 -1.55 -13.56 8.43
N ILE A 454 -2.76 -13.30 8.94
CA ILE A 454 -3.50 -14.19 9.84
C ILE A 454 -4.46 -15.00 8.97
N SER A 455 -4.45 -16.33 9.15
CA SER A 455 -5.34 -17.22 8.40
C SER A 455 -6.74 -17.21 9.02
N GLY A 456 -7.68 -16.47 8.41
CA GLY A 456 -9.12 -16.53 8.72
C GLY A 456 -9.64 -15.50 9.72
N SER A 457 -10.97 -15.47 9.90
CA SER A 457 -11.67 -14.61 10.86
C SER A 457 -11.62 -15.19 12.28
N ASP A 458 -11.24 -14.35 13.24
CA ASP A 458 -11.16 -14.56 14.69
C ASP A 458 -10.30 -15.74 15.19
N GLU A 459 -8.97 -15.61 15.01
CA GLU A 459 -7.94 -16.49 15.62
C GLU A 459 -8.14 -16.70 17.13
N ARG A 460 -8.69 -15.71 17.84
CA ARG A 460 -8.97 -15.79 19.26
C ARG A 460 -10.07 -16.81 19.60
N GLU A 461 -11.09 -16.94 18.77
CA GLU A 461 -12.14 -17.95 18.96
C GLU A 461 -11.62 -19.35 18.64
N LEU A 462 -10.79 -19.45 17.59
CA LEU A 462 -10.10 -20.69 17.23
C LEU A 462 -9.16 -21.16 18.35
N GLU A 463 -8.37 -20.26 18.94
CA GLU A 463 -7.47 -20.57 20.05
C GLU A 463 -8.22 -21.04 21.29
N VAL A 464 -9.32 -20.37 21.65
CA VAL A 464 -10.16 -20.77 22.81
C VAL A 464 -10.78 -22.16 22.60
N SER A 465 -11.31 -22.44 21.40
CA SER A 465 -11.90 -23.73 21.08
C SER A 465 -10.85 -24.85 21.01
N LEU A 466 -9.67 -24.57 20.48
CA LEU A 466 -8.53 -25.48 20.42
C LEU A 466 -8.03 -25.84 21.82
N ASN A 467 -7.84 -24.84 22.70
CA ASN A 467 -7.37 -25.05 24.07
C ASN A 467 -8.33 -25.91 24.88
N LYS A 468 -9.65 -25.70 24.71
CA LYS A 468 -10.67 -26.53 25.36
C LYS A 468 -10.54 -28.01 24.94
N ARG A 469 -10.44 -28.26 23.62
CA ARG A 469 -10.30 -29.62 23.08
C ARG A 469 -8.98 -30.28 23.49
N ILE A 470 -7.86 -29.57 23.47
CA ILE A 470 -6.56 -30.10 23.88
C ILE A 470 -6.54 -30.45 25.37
N THR A 471 -7.30 -29.71 26.19
CA THR A 471 -7.54 -30.05 27.60
C THR A 471 -8.33 -31.34 27.77
N GLU A 472 -9.36 -31.56 26.94
CA GLU A 472 -10.14 -32.81 26.94
C GLU A 472 -9.30 -34.02 26.50
N LEU A 473 -8.32 -33.83 25.61
CA LEU A 473 -7.40 -34.88 25.15
C LEU A 473 -6.19 -35.10 26.07
N GLY A 474 -5.98 -34.27 27.10
CA GLY A 474 -4.84 -34.36 28.01
C GLY A 474 -3.50 -33.94 27.40
N LEU A 475 -3.49 -33.14 26.32
CA LEU A 475 -2.28 -32.78 25.55
C LEU A 475 -1.78 -31.35 25.83
N THR A 476 -2.28 -30.69 26.87
CA THR A 476 -2.00 -29.27 27.20
C THR A 476 -0.52 -28.99 27.39
N GLU A 477 0.19 -29.83 28.14
CA GLU A 477 1.63 -29.66 28.40
C GLU A 477 2.46 -29.64 27.11
N ARG A 478 2.01 -30.37 26.08
CA ARG A 478 2.69 -30.45 24.78
C ARG A 478 2.39 -29.26 23.89
N LEU A 479 1.15 -28.78 23.88
CA LEU A 479 0.81 -27.55 23.17
C LEU A 479 1.56 -26.35 23.76
N ASP A 480 1.58 -26.23 25.09
CA ASP A 480 2.29 -25.14 25.78
C ASP A 480 3.79 -25.16 25.47
N PHE A 481 4.40 -26.36 25.44
CA PHE A 481 5.80 -26.52 25.07
C PHE A 481 6.10 -26.00 23.66
N VAL A 482 5.25 -26.31 22.69
CA VAL A 482 5.40 -25.90 21.28
C VAL A 482 5.16 -24.40 21.12
N VAL A 483 4.08 -23.86 21.69
CA VAL A 483 3.72 -22.44 21.54
C VAL A 483 4.74 -21.52 22.22
N GLN A 484 5.25 -21.88 23.40
CA GLN A 484 6.27 -21.09 24.11
C GLN A 484 7.60 -21.01 23.35
N ARG A 485 7.89 -21.99 22.49
CA ARG A 485 9.11 -22.07 21.68
C ARG A 485 8.86 -21.72 20.20
N ALA A 486 7.66 -21.31 19.83
CA ALA A 486 7.33 -20.94 18.46
C ALA A 486 7.54 -19.44 18.22
N THR A 487 8.03 -19.09 17.02
CA THR A 487 7.89 -17.70 16.57
C THR A 487 6.41 -17.35 16.40
N PRO A 488 6.00 -16.07 16.50
CA PRO A 488 4.58 -15.70 16.31
C PRO A 488 3.96 -16.16 14.97
N ALA A 489 4.78 -16.33 13.91
CA ALA A 489 4.31 -16.84 12.62
C ALA A 489 4.20 -18.36 12.60
N ALA A 490 5.08 -19.06 13.33
CA ALA A 490 4.93 -20.49 13.52
C ALA A 490 3.72 -20.80 14.40
N ALA A 491 3.48 -20.01 15.45
CA ALA A 491 2.35 -20.16 16.34
C ALA A 491 1.01 -20.07 15.61
N SER A 492 0.81 -19.06 14.76
CA SER A 492 -0.44 -18.94 13.97
C SER A 492 -0.64 -20.10 13.00
N VAL A 493 0.43 -20.59 12.36
CA VAL A 493 0.38 -21.77 11.49
C VAL A 493 0.06 -23.04 12.29
N VAL A 494 0.64 -23.22 13.49
CA VAL A 494 0.36 -24.34 14.38
C VAL A 494 -1.09 -24.32 14.84
N ILE A 495 -1.60 -23.16 15.27
CA ILE A 495 -3.00 -22.99 15.68
C ILE A 495 -3.94 -23.31 14.51
N GLY A 496 -3.66 -22.76 13.32
CA GLY A 496 -4.44 -23.05 12.11
C GLY A 496 -4.41 -24.51 11.69
N LEU A 497 -3.26 -25.19 11.80
CA LEU A 497 -3.10 -26.61 11.50
C LEU A 497 -3.93 -27.48 12.45
N LEU A 498 -3.81 -27.25 13.76
CA LEU A 498 -4.51 -28.03 14.79
C LEU A 498 -6.02 -27.74 14.82
N ALA A 499 -6.42 -26.53 14.42
CA ALA A 499 -7.82 -26.16 14.22
C ALA A 499 -8.41 -26.67 12.89
N GLY A 500 -7.59 -27.24 12.00
CA GLY A 500 -8.05 -27.81 10.74
C GLY A 500 -9.03 -28.97 10.95
N LYS A 501 -10.13 -29.01 10.19
CA LYS A 501 -11.21 -30.01 10.29
C LYS A 501 -10.69 -31.46 10.39
N ARG A 502 -9.68 -31.79 9.60
CA ARG A 502 -9.07 -33.13 9.57
C ARG A 502 -8.38 -33.53 10.89
N LEU A 503 -7.66 -32.60 11.52
CA LEU A 503 -7.03 -32.85 12.82
C LEU A 503 -8.07 -32.75 13.94
N GLN A 504 -9.15 -31.98 13.74
CA GLN A 504 -10.28 -31.92 14.66
C GLN A 504 -11.02 -33.26 14.80
N GLU A 505 -11.12 -34.02 13.72
CA GLU A 505 -11.83 -35.30 13.69
C GLU A 505 -11.00 -36.46 14.29
N SER A 506 -9.66 -36.36 14.35
CA SER A 506 -8.78 -37.43 14.87
C SER A 506 -7.88 -36.97 16.03
N PRO A 507 -8.13 -37.43 17.26
CA PRO A 507 -7.19 -37.38 18.39
C PRO A 507 -5.77 -37.86 18.08
N VAL A 508 -5.62 -38.96 17.33
CA VAL A 508 -4.30 -39.51 16.97
C VAL A 508 -3.51 -38.56 16.07
N LEU A 509 -4.15 -37.98 15.04
CA LEU A 509 -3.49 -36.98 14.18
C LEU A 509 -3.10 -35.73 14.96
N THR A 510 -3.88 -35.34 15.97
CA THR A 510 -3.56 -34.20 16.83
C THR A 510 -2.32 -34.50 17.69
N ALA A 511 -2.25 -35.68 18.29
CA ALA A 511 -1.09 -36.13 19.06
C ALA A 511 0.16 -36.27 18.18
N ALA A 512 0.03 -36.88 17.01
CA ALA A 512 1.09 -37.04 16.03
C ALA A 512 1.64 -35.67 15.56
N ALA A 513 0.76 -34.70 15.28
CA ALA A 513 1.17 -33.34 14.91
C ALA A 513 2.00 -32.67 16.01
N LEU A 514 1.56 -32.75 17.26
CA LEU A 514 2.31 -32.20 18.40
C LEU A 514 3.65 -32.91 18.63
N GLY A 515 3.71 -34.23 18.39
CA GLY A 515 4.96 -35.00 18.42
C GLY A 515 5.97 -34.52 17.39
N MET A 516 5.54 -34.34 16.12
CA MET A 516 6.41 -33.81 15.05
C MET A 516 6.88 -32.38 15.30
N LEU A 517 6.00 -31.52 15.82
CA LEU A 517 6.36 -30.14 16.16
C LEU A 517 7.36 -30.09 17.32
N THR A 518 7.21 -30.98 18.30
CA THR A 518 8.17 -31.13 19.41
C THR A 518 9.52 -31.63 18.91
N ASP A 519 9.53 -32.60 18.01
CA ASP A 519 10.76 -33.15 17.41
C ASP A 519 11.50 -32.13 16.52
N ALA A 520 10.78 -31.30 15.78
CA ALA A 520 11.37 -30.18 15.03
C ALA A 520 12.08 -29.17 15.94
N ILE A 521 11.62 -29.00 17.18
CA ILE A 521 12.25 -28.14 18.19
C ILE A 521 13.50 -28.81 18.79
N THR A 522 13.43 -30.09 19.16
CA THR A 522 14.55 -30.83 19.78
C THR A 522 15.68 -31.13 18.77
N THR A 523 15.35 -31.38 17.51
CA THR A 523 16.34 -31.52 16.43
C THR A 523 17.11 -30.23 16.17
N ALA A 524 16.45 -29.07 16.26
CA ALA A 524 17.13 -27.77 16.19
C ALA A 524 18.10 -27.53 17.37
N GLU A 525 17.77 -28.01 18.58
CA GLU A 525 18.67 -27.97 19.76
C GLU A 525 19.92 -28.82 19.55
N THR A 526 19.74 -30.06 19.09
CA THR A 526 20.84 -31.02 18.90
C THR A 526 21.82 -30.60 17.79
N GLN A 527 21.37 -29.82 16.81
CA GLN A 527 22.21 -29.25 15.74
C GLN A 527 22.90 -27.93 16.13
N GLY A 528 22.79 -27.48 17.40
CA GLY A 528 23.44 -26.27 17.90
C GLY A 528 22.71 -24.96 17.58
N GLY A 529 21.47 -25.04 17.09
CA GLY A 529 20.59 -23.90 16.85
C GLY A 529 19.83 -23.45 18.12
N LYS A 530 19.15 -22.30 18.05
CA LYS A 530 18.20 -21.91 19.11
C LYS A 530 16.97 -22.82 19.03
N PRO A 531 16.40 -23.27 20.16
CA PRO A 531 15.15 -24.06 20.22
C PRO A 531 13.93 -23.24 19.87
N VAL A 532 13.85 -22.79 18.63
CA VAL A 532 12.78 -21.93 18.16
C VAL A 532 12.17 -22.53 16.91
N LEU A 533 10.86 -22.80 16.95
CA LEU A 533 10.10 -23.29 15.81
C LEU A 533 9.84 -22.14 14.83
N ASP A 534 10.31 -22.31 13.59
CA ASP A 534 10.08 -21.38 12.48
C ASP A 534 8.87 -21.81 11.61
N LYS A 535 8.33 -20.86 10.83
CA LYS A 535 7.19 -21.07 9.92
C LYS A 535 7.46 -22.20 8.92
N THR A 536 8.68 -22.28 8.40
CA THR A 536 9.08 -23.32 7.44
C THR A 536 8.98 -24.73 8.02
N GLN A 537 9.42 -24.89 9.26
CA GLN A 537 9.33 -26.15 10.00
C GLN A 537 7.87 -26.53 10.30
N ALA A 538 7.05 -25.57 10.74
CA ALA A 538 5.63 -25.79 11.00
C ALA A 538 4.85 -26.21 9.72
N LEU A 539 5.15 -25.62 8.57
CA LEU A 539 4.57 -26.01 7.28
C LEU A 539 5.07 -27.39 6.81
N GLY A 540 6.33 -27.75 7.09
CA GLY A 540 6.87 -29.08 6.83
C GLY A 540 6.09 -30.18 7.55
N VAL A 541 5.71 -29.95 8.81
CA VAL A 541 4.86 -30.89 9.58
C VAL A 541 3.48 -31.05 8.94
N SER A 542 2.86 -29.95 8.49
CA SER A 542 1.59 -30.03 7.75
C SER A 542 1.70 -30.88 6.47
N ALA A 543 2.84 -30.81 5.77
CA ALA A 543 3.05 -31.58 4.55
C ALA A 543 3.15 -33.08 4.84
N VAL A 544 3.83 -33.49 5.90
CA VAL A 544 3.94 -34.91 6.30
C VAL A 544 2.59 -35.48 6.70
N LEU A 545 1.81 -34.74 7.52
CA LEU A 545 0.50 -35.18 7.99
C LEU A 545 -0.58 -35.20 6.88
N SER A 546 -0.32 -34.56 5.75
CA SER A 546 -1.24 -34.55 4.62
C SER A 546 -1.35 -35.93 3.93
N ALA A 547 -0.30 -36.76 3.99
CA ALA A 547 -0.20 -38.06 3.31
C ALA A 547 0.13 -39.22 4.29
N PRO A 548 -0.80 -39.56 5.21
CA PRO A 548 -0.58 -40.57 6.24
C PRO A 548 -0.42 -41.99 5.67
N GLU A 549 -0.91 -42.24 4.45
CA GLU A 549 -0.80 -43.53 3.77
C GLU A 549 0.65 -43.97 3.51
N LYS A 550 1.59 -43.02 3.55
CA LYS A 550 3.02 -43.30 3.38
C LYS A 550 3.69 -43.78 4.67
N ASN A 551 2.96 -43.79 5.79
CA ASN A 551 3.48 -44.15 7.10
C ASN A 551 2.64 -45.29 7.69
N ASP A 552 3.16 -46.51 7.60
CA ASP A 552 2.48 -47.73 8.06
C ASP A 552 2.15 -47.70 9.56
N ALA A 553 3.02 -47.09 10.38
CA ALA A 553 2.81 -46.97 11.82
C ALA A 553 1.68 -45.98 12.15
N LEU A 554 1.62 -44.83 11.46
CA LEU A 554 0.53 -43.87 11.60
C LEU A 554 -0.80 -44.46 11.11
N LEU A 555 -0.79 -45.22 10.02
CA LEU A 555 -1.98 -45.94 9.53
C LEU A 555 -2.50 -46.99 10.53
N MET A 556 -1.62 -47.73 11.20
CA MET A 556 -2.03 -48.68 12.23
C MET A 556 -2.69 -48.00 13.43
N LEU A 557 -2.17 -46.84 13.85
CA LEU A 557 -2.77 -46.05 14.93
C LEU A 557 -4.15 -45.47 14.53
N LEU A 558 -4.30 -45.01 13.28
CA LEU A 558 -5.59 -44.53 12.77
C LEU A 558 -6.64 -45.64 12.62
N LYS A 559 -6.23 -46.84 12.21
CA LYS A 559 -7.13 -48.01 12.16
C LYS A 559 -7.60 -48.40 13.56
N ARG A 560 -6.71 -48.34 14.55
CA ARG A 560 -7.04 -48.63 15.96
C ARG A 560 -7.96 -47.56 16.57
N GLU A 561 -7.77 -46.29 16.22
CA GLU A 561 -8.69 -45.21 16.60
C GLU A 561 -10.12 -45.45 16.08
N ALA A 562 -10.24 -46.03 14.88
CA ALA A 562 -11.54 -46.41 14.31
C ALA A 562 -12.20 -47.59 15.04
N GLU A 563 -11.43 -48.43 15.75
CA GLU A 563 -11.91 -49.59 16.52
C GLU A 563 -12.35 -49.22 17.95
N GLY A 564 -11.86 -48.09 18.51
CA GLY A 564 -12.27 -47.60 19.82
C GLY A 564 -11.48 -46.39 20.32
N PRO A 565 -11.97 -45.68 21.37
CA PRO A 565 -11.32 -44.49 21.89
C PRO A 565 -9.96 -44.80 22.53
N ILE A 566 -8.93 -44.06 22.14
CA ILE A 566 -7.57 -44.19 22.66
C ILE A 566 -7.45 -43.41 23.98
N PRO A 567 -6.88 -43.99 25.05
CA PRO A 567 -6.73 -43.30 26.33
C PRO A 567 -5.75 -42.12 26.23
N SER A 568 -5.98 -41.09 27.05
CA SER A 568 -5.16 -39.86 27.10
C SER A 568 -3.67 -40.12 27.34
N ASP A 569 -3.34 -41.11 28.18
CA ASP A 569 -1.95 -41.48 28.49
C ASP A 569 -1.21 -42.01 27.26
N GLU A 570 -1.93 -42.67 26.35
CA GLU A 570 -1.37 -43.18 25.10
C GLU A 570 -1.22 -42.07 24.06
N LEU A 571 -2.18 -41.14 23.98
CA LEU A 571 -2.05 -39.93 23.15
C LEU A 571 -0.86 -39.06 23.57
N LEU A 572 -0.63 -38.93 24.88
CA LEU A 572 0.54 -38.25 25.43
C LEU A 572 1.86 -38.94 25.04
N ARG A 573 1.87 -40.27 24.96
CA ARG A 573 3.05 -41.04 24.48
C ARG A 573 3.31 -40.81 23.00
N ILE A 574 2.26 -40.79 22.18
CA ILE A 574 2.37 -40.48 20.73
C ILE A 574 2.83 -39.04 20.50
N ALA A 575 2.38 -38.10 21.33
CA ALA A 575 2.81 -36.70 21.26
C ALA A 575 4.20 -36.43 21.86
N SER A 576 4.82 -37.41 22.52
CA SER A 576 6.14 -37.26 23.14
C SER A 576 7.27 -37.97 22.38
N ASN A 577 6.96 -38.96 21.55
CA ASN A 577 7.94 -39.69 20.73
C ASN A 577 7.55 -39.67 19.25
N THR A 578 8.54 -39.61 18.35
CA THR A 578 8.37 -39.71 16.89
C THR A 578 8.72 -41.09 16.33
N GLU A 579 8.73 -42.13 17.17
CA GLU A 579 8.98 -43.53 16.76
C GLU A 579 7.99 -44.03 15.69
N TRP A 580 6.80 -43.45 15.63
CA TRP A 580 5.81 -43.72 14.58
C TRP A 580 6.14 -43.05 13.25
N ASN A 581 7.18 -42.21 13.16
CA ASN A 581 7.55 -41.38 11.99
C ASN A 581 8.94 -41.74 11.42
N GLU A 582 9.31 -43.02 11.43
CA GLU A 582 10.50 -43.48 10.69
C GLU A 582 10.21 -43.43 9.17
N GLU A 583 11.12 -42.82 8.39
CA GLU A 583 10.97 -42.73 6.94
C GLU A 583 10.96 -44.14 6.31
N PRO A 584 10.03 -44.45 5.39
CA PRO A 584 10.08 -45.69 4.64
C PRO A 584 11.28 -45.67 3.68
N VAL A 585 12.35 -46.36 4.06
CA VAL A 585 13.53 -46.55 3.21
C VAL A 585 13.20 -47.58 2.13
N ASP A 586 13.20 -47.18 0.86
CA ASP A 586 13.07 -48.09 -0.28
C ASP A 586 14.38 -48.87 -0.48
N ASP A 587 14.48 -50.02 0.21
CA ASP A 587 15.66 -50.88 0.20
C ASP A 587 16.08 -51.31 -1.22
N GLY A 588 15.12 -51.46 -2.15
CA GLY A 588 15.40 -51.84 -3.54
C GLY A 588 16.03 -50.71 -4.36
N LEU A 589 15.75 -49.45 -4.01
CA LEU A 589 16.38 -48.29 -4.63
C LEU A 589 17.77 -48.03 -4.07
N LEU A 590 17.96 -48.21 -2.75
CA LEU A 590 19.28 -48.15 -2.13
C LEU A 590 20.22 -49.22 -2.69
N GLU A 591 19.75 -50.46 -2.84
CA GLU A 591 20.53 -51.55 -3.42
C GLU A 591 21.02 -51.21 -4.84
N LYS A 592 20.13 -50.70 -5.71
CA LYS A 592 20.48 -50.28 -7.09
C LYS A 592 21.46 -49.11 -7.13
N ARG A 593 21.35 -48.18 -6.17
CA ARG A 593 22.25 -47.01 -6.08
C ARG A 593 23.63 -47.44 -5.60
N LEU A 594 23.69 -48.26 -4.54
CA LEU A 594 24.92 -48.81 -4.01
C LEU A 594 25.64 -49.65 -5.07
N PHE A 595 24.93 -50.51 -5.81
CA PHE A 595 25.53 -51.33 -6.85
C PHE A 595 26.21 -50.48 -7.95
N ARG A 596 25.51 -49.47 -8.49
CA ARG A 596 26.07 -48.54 -9.48
C ARG A 596 27.28 -47.77 -8.95
N ARG A 597 27.24 -47.39 -7.66
CA ARG A 597 28.34 -46.69 -7.01
C ARG A 597 29.57 -47.58 -6.87
N LEU A 598 29.39 -48.82 -6.40
CA LEU A 598 30.48 -49.78 -6.23
C LEU A 598 31.08 -50.20 -7.57
N GLU A 599 30.27 -50.27 -8.62
CA GLU A 599 30.74 -50.44 -10.01
C GLU A 599 31.61 -49.26 -10.46
N GLY A 600 31.19 -48.02 -10.22
CA GLY A 600 31.97 -46.82 -10.53
C GLY A 600 33.27 -46.67 -9.72
N LEU A 601 33.33 -47.27 -8.52
CA LEU A 601 34.54 -47.33 -7.69
C LEU A 601 35.44 -48.53 -8.01
N GLY A 602 35.00 -49.44 -8.88
CA GLY A 602 35.72 -50.66 -9.21
C GLY A 602 35.75 -51.72 -8.09
N LEU A 603 34.83 -51.65 -7.13
CA LEU A 603 34.73 -52.53 -5.94
C LEU A 603 33.61 -53.58 -6.04
N SER A 604 33.15 -53.87 -7.26
CA SER A 604 32.00 -54.74 -7.51
C SER A 604 32.26 -56.21 -7.19
N GLU A 605 33.51 -56.68 -7.35
CA GLU A 605 33.89 -58.06 -7.05
C GLU A 605 33.95 -58.29 -5.54
N GLU A 606 34.54 -57.35 -4.80
CA GLU A 606 34.63 -57.35 -3.35
C GLU A 606 33.23 -57.27 -2.73
N TRP A 607 32.35 -56.43 -3.27
CA TRP A 607 30.94 -56.41 -2.88
C TRP A 607 30.22 -57.72 -3.15
N ALA A 608 30.45 -58.35 -4.31
CA ALA A 608 29.83 -59.62 -4.65
C ALA A 608 30.24 -60.75 -3.68
N THR A 609 31.45 -60.71 -3.12
CA THR A 609 31.88 -61.67 -2.09
C THR A 609 31.10 -61.52 -0.78
N VAL A 610 30.85 -60.28 -0.34
CA VAL A 610 30.07 -60.00 0.87
C VAL A 610 28.58 -60.29 0.65
N TYR A 611 28.04 -59.86 -0.49
CA TYR A 611 26.61 -59.99 -0.83
C TYR A 611 26.16 -61.45 -0.96
N LYS A 612 26.97 -62.32 -1.58
CA LYS A 612 26.63 -63.76 -1.77
C LYS A 612 26.75 -64.59 -0.49
N ASN A 613 27.51 -64.12 0.51
CA ASN A 613 27.84 -64.85 1.73
C ASN A 613 27.22 -64.24 2.99
N ALA A 614 26.09 -63.54 2.84
CA ALA A 614 25.34 -62.91 3.93
C ALA A 614 23.86 -63.33 3.93
N GLU A 615 23.27 -63.41 5.13
CA GLU A 615 21.83 -63.64 5.28
C GLU A 615 21.04 -62.43 4.77
N PRO A 616 19.84 -62.59 4.15
CA PRO A 616 19.12 -61.48 3.53
C PRO A 616 18.88 -60.26 4.44
N LYS A 617 18.61 -60.50 5.73
CA LYS A 617 18.45 -59.44 6.74
C LYS A 617 19.76 -58.69 7.01
N VAL A 618 20.89 -59.41 7.02
CA VAL A 618 22.22 -58.82 7.18
C VAL A 618 22.62 -58.06 5.93
N THR A 619 22.33 -58.59 4.73
CA THR A 619 22.56 -57.91 3.45
C THR A 619 21.85 -56.57 3.39
N GLN A 620 20.57 -56.51 3.78
CA GLN A 620 19.82 -55.25 3.85
C GLN A 620 20.44 -54.27 4.85
N ALA A 621 20.84 -54.74 6.03
CA ALA A 621 21.50 -53.90 7.03
C ALA A 621 22.86 -53.36 6.54
N VAL A 622 23.63 -54.18 5.81
CA VAL A 622 24.90 -53.76 5.19
C VAL A 622 24.67 -52.75 4.07
N ILE A 623 23.64 -52.94 3.23
CA ILE A 623 23.27 -51.98 2.18
C ILE A 623 22.92 -50.62 2.79
N ARG A 624 22.11 -50.60 3.86
CA ARG A 624 21.76 -49.37 4.59
C ARG A 624 23.00 -48.71 5.18
N PHE A 625 23.86 -49.49 5.86
CA PHE A 625 25.11 -49.00 6.45
C PHE A 625 26.06 -48.36 5.43
N LEU A 626 26.28 -49.00 4.27
CA LEU A 626 27.15 -48.47 3.22
C LEU A 626 26.53 -47.29 2.45
N SER A 627 25.22 -47.08 2.61
CA SER A 627 24.49 -45.94 2.03
C SER A 627 24.45 -44.72 2.96
N ASP A 628 25.03 -44.80 4.17
CA ASP A 628 25.13 -43.65 5.06
C ASP A 628 26.03 -42.55 4.47
N ALA A 629 25.71 -41.30 4.77
CA ALA A 629 26.34 -40.10 4.19
C ALA A 629 27.86 -40.03 4.43
N SER A 630 28.38 -40.63 5.49
CA SER A 630 29.82 -40.71 5.78
C SER A 630 30.55 -41.58 4.75
N PHE A 631 29.98 -42.75 4.44
CA PHE A 631 30.52 -43.65 3.42
C PHE A 631 30.27 -43.09 2.03
N GLU A 632 29.13 -42.44 1.76
CA GLU A 632 28.88 -41.77 0.47
C GLU A 632 29.94 -40.74 0.09
N LYS A 633 30.40 -39.95 1.07
CA LYS A 633 31.38 -38.87 0.84
C LYS A 633 32.83 -39.36 0.65
N SER A 634 33.19 -40.54 1.17
CA SER A 634 34.56 -41.08 1.10
C SER A 634 34.57 -42.47 0.46
N PRO A 635 35.03 -42.60 -0.81
CA PRO A 635 35.27 -43.91 -1.41
C PRO A 635 36.28 -44.76 -0.62
N LEU A 636 37.25 -44.15 0.08
CA LEU A 636 38.17 -44.87 0.96
C LEU A 636 37.44 -45.53 2.14
N LEU A 637 36.54 -44.83 2.82
CA LEU A 637 35.77 -45.40 3.93
C LEU A 637 34.86 -46.52 3.44
N THR A 638 34.32 -46.40 2.24
CA THR A 638 33.51 -47.45 1.60
C THR A 638 34.37 -48.71 1.36
N ALA A 639 35.58 -48.54 0.82
CA ALA A 639 36.53 -49.65 0.61
C ALA A 639 36.97 -50.30 1.94
N ALA A 640 37.31 -49.49 2.96
CA ALA A 640 37.69 -49.96 4.29
C ALA A 640 36.55 -50.75 4.98
N ALA A 641 35.32 -50.26 4.88
CA ALA A 641 34.14 -50.94 5.40
C ALA A 641 33.89 -52.28 4.69
N LEU A 642 34.00 -52.32 3.36
CA LEU A 642 33.87 -53.56 2.58
C LEU A 642 34.94 -54.58 2.94
N GLY A 643 36.18 -54.14 3.15
CA GLY A 643 37.27 -55.02 3.56
C GLY A 643 37.06 -55.66 4.94
N LEU A 644 36.59 -54.88 5.91
CA LEU A 644 36.26 -55.42 7.24
C LEU A 644 35.04 -56.36 7.23
N LEU A 645 34.09 -56.12 6.31
CA LEU A 645 32.93 -57.01 6.10
C LEU A 645 33.29 -58.29 5.34
N ALA A 646 34.32 -58.25 4.48
CA ALA A 646 34.79 -59.39 3.69
C ALA A 646 35.72 -60.33 4.49
N GLU A 647 36.41 -59.84 5.53
CA GLU A 647 37.36 -60.63 6.33
C GLU A 647 36.76 -61.94 6.91
N PRO A 648 35.57 -61.95 7.55
CA PRO A 648 34.96 -63.19 8.06
C PRO A 648 34.56 -64.16 6.94
N VAL A 649 34.27 -63.64 5.74
CA VAL A 649 33.88 -64.41 4.56
C VAL A 649 35.10 -65.09 3.93
N VAL A 650 36.22 -64.37 3.81
CA VAL A 650 37.50 -64.88 3.28
C VAL A 650 38.10 -65.97 4.21
N GLN A 651 37.82 -65.91 5.51
CA GLN A 651 38.18 -66.94 6.49
C GLN A 651 37.23 -68.17 6.49
N GLY A 652 36.33 -68.29 5.49
CA GLY A 652 35.44 -69.43 5.30
C GLY A 652 34.08 -69.33 6.01
N GLY A 653 33.71 -68.14 6.49
CA GLY A 653 32.46 -67.90 7.23
C GLY A 653 31.29 -67.36 6.39
N PHE A 654 30.11 -67.32 7.02
CA PHE A 654 28.88 -66.72 6.47
C PHE A 654 28.35 -65.66 7.45
N LEU A 655 27.95 -64.48 6.97
CA LEU A 655 27.51 -63.37 7.80
C LEU A 655 26.06 -63.58 8.27
N LYS A 656 25.90 -64.00 9.53
CA LYS A 656 24.59 -64.31 10.15
C LYS A 656 24.08 -63.25 11.13
N ASP A 657 24.94 -62.36 11.60
CA ASP A 657 24.61 -61.48 12.73
C ASP A 657 24.97 -60.02 12.46
N THR A 658 24.08 -59.11 12.85
CA THR A 658 24.23 -57.65 12.61
C THR A 658 25.23 -57.00 13.57
N SER A 659 25.70 -57.74 14.58
CA SER A 659 26.75 -57.32 15.52
C SER A 659 28.06 -56.96 14.81
N ILE A 660 28.33 -57.57 13.65
CA ILE A 660 29.50 -57.26 12.81
C ILE A 660 29.45 -55.82 12.31
N ILE A 661 28.28 -55.30 11.91
CA ILE A 661 28.12 -53.92 11.42
C ILE A 661 28.47 -52.92 12.52
N LYS A 662 27.98 -53.15 13.74
CA LYS A 662 28.33 -52.32 14.91
C LYS A 662 29.83 -52.35 15.20
N SER A 663 30.47 -53.51 15.00
CA SER A 663 31.92 -53.65 15.17
C SER A 663 32.70 -52.85 14.12
N VAL A 664 32.25 -52.88 12.86
CA VAL A 664 32.85 -52.10 11.74
C VAL A 664 32.64 -50.60 11.96
N GLN A 665 31.45 -50.20 12.38
CA GLN A 665 31.15 -48.79 12.71
C GLN A 665 32.02 -48.28 13.85
N THR A 666 32.29 -49.13 14.86
CA THR A 666 33.17 -48.77 15.98
C THR A 666 34.63 -48.68 15.52
N ASP A 667 35.09 -49.64 14.71
CA ASP A 667 36.45 -49.67 14.19
C ASP A 667 36.72 -48.48 13.24
N LEU A 668 35.69 -47.96 12.53
CA LEU A 668 35.78 -46.81 11.62
C LEU A 668 35.26 -45.48 12.21
N ALA A 669 34.97 -45.41 13.52
CA ALA A 669 34.44 -44.20 14.15
C ALA A 669 35.42 -43.01 14.11
N ASN A 670 36.73 -43.28 14.13
CA ASN A 670 37.81 -42.27 14.06
C ASN A 670 38.85 -42.68 13.01
N PRO A 671 38.55 -42.54 11.70
CA PRO A 671 39.38 -43.10 10.65
C PRO A 671 40.75 -42.40 10.52
N GLY A 672 40.85 -41.12 10.91
CA GLY A 672 42.11 -40.37 10.93
C GLY A 672 43.09 -40.77 12.04
N GLY A 673 42.65 -41.57 13.02
CA GLY A 673 43.50 -42.08 14.11
C GLY A 673 44.07 -43.47 13.86
N ILE A 674 43.75 -44.08 12.72
CA ILE A 674 44.16 -45.44 12.37
C ILE A 674 45.49 -45.39 11.61
N GLU A 675 46.55 -45.93 12.23
CA GLU A 675 47.88 -46.06 11.63
C GLU A 675 47.77 -46.99 10.40
N GLY A 676 48.00 -46.44 9.20
CA GLY A 676 47.80 -47.12 7.92
C GLY A 676 46.69 -46.53 7.04
N LEU A 677 45.57 -46.05 7.61
CA LEU A 677 44.52 -45.34 6.84
C LEU A 677 44.73 -43.83 6.77
N ALA A 678 45.42 -43.24 7.75
CA ALA A 678 45.62 -41.79 7.84
C ALA A 678 46.30 -41.17 6.59
N ASP A 679 47.24 -41.90 5.98
CA ASP A 679 47.94 -41.41 4.79
C ASP A 679 47.07 -41.53 3.52
N TRP A 680 46.23 -42.56 3.43
CA TRP A 680 45.23 -42.68 2.36
C TRP A 680 44.15 -41.59 2.46
N ILE A 681 43.72 -41.23 3.67
CA ILE A 681 42.76 -40.12 3.90
C ILE A 681 43.36 -38.77 3.47
N LYS A 682 44.64 -38.53 3.80
CA LYS A 682 45.37 -37.35 3.30
C LYS A 682 45.54 -37.34 1.78
N LEU A 683 45.61 -38.52 1.16
CA LEU A 683 45.71 -38.65 -0.29
C LEU A 683 44.36 -38.36 -0.96
N GLU A 684 43.27 -38.93 -0.43
CA GLU A 684 41.89 -38.75 -0.92
C GLU A 684 41.44 -37.29 -0.87
N THR A 685 41.85 -36.54 0.16
CA THR A 685 41.60 -35.09 0.25
C THR A 685 42.35 -34.26 -0.79
N ARG A 686 43.43 -34.80 -1.37
CA ARG A 686 44.24 -34.11 -2.40
C ARG A 686 43.85 -34.52 -3.82
N ARG A 687 43.45 -35.76 -4.03
CA ARG A 687 43.03 -36.30 -5.34
C ARG A 687 42.05 -37.47 -5.17
N PRO A 688 41.13 -37.69 -6.13
CA PRO A 688 40.31 -38.91 -6.13
C PRO A 688 41.20 -40.15 -6.27
N LEU A 689 40.95 -41.17 -5.45
CA LEU A 689 41.69 -42.44 -5.46
C LEU A 689 41.24 -43.31 -6.66
N PRO A 690 42.17 -43.84 -7.48
CA PRO A 690 41.84 -44.79 -8.54
C PRO A 690 41.42 -46.14 -7.96
N ALA A 691 40.67 -46.93 -8.73
CA ALA A 691 40.13 -48.22 -8.32
C ALA A 691 41.20 -49.19 -7.76
N ASP A 692 42.39 -49.24 -8.39
CA ASP A 692 43.49 -50.11 -7.93
C ASP A 692 44.01 -49.76 -6.54
N GLU A 693 43.98 -48.47 -6.16
CA GLU A 693 44.37 -48.01 -4.82
C GLU A 693 43.29 -48.38 -3.79
N LEU A 694 42.01 -48.29 -4.14
CA LEU A 694 40.89 -48.71 -3.27
C LEU A 694 40.90 -50.22 -3.03
N ARG A 695 41.18 -51.03 -4.07
CA ARG A 695 41.31 -52.49 -3.94
C ARG A 695 42.47 -52.90 -3.05
N LYS A 696 43.59 -52.18 -3.10
CA LYS A 696 44.72 -52.41 -2.19
C LYS A 696 44.30 -52.21 -0.74
N VAL A 697 43.51 -51.16 -0.44
CA VAL A 697 43.00 -50.92 0.92
C VAL A 697 42.09 -52.05 1.41
N VAL A 698 41.27 -52.62 0.52
CA VAL A 698 40.45 -53.81 0.82
C VAL A 698 41.31 -55.05 1.07
N ALA A 699 42.37 -55.24 0.29
CA ALA A 699 43.27 -56.40 0.41
C ALA A 699 44.19 -56.34 1.64
N THR A 700 44.60 -55.15 2.09
CA THR A 700 45.53 -54.94 3.22
C THR A 700 44.80 -54.67 4.55
N THR A 701 43.54 -55.09 4.70
CA THR A 701 42.72 -54.89 5.90
C THR A 701 43.39 -55.33 7.19
N ALA A 702 44.11 -56.45 7.16
CA ALA A 702 44.85 -56.98 8.31
C ALA A 702 46.01 -56.07 8.77
N GLU A 703 46.53 -55.21 7.90
CA GLU A 703 47.70 -54.36 8.18
C GLU A 703 47.33 -53.05 8.88
N TRP A 704 46.19 -52.45 8.50
CA TRP A 704 45.76 -51.16 9.04
C TRP A 704 44.68 -51.26 10.13
N ARG A 705 44.07 -52.42 10.37
CA ARG A 705 43.01 -52.55 11.39
C ARG A 705 43.52 -52.16 12.79
N PRO A 706 42.75 -51.38 13.57
CA PRO A 706 43.12 -51.06 14.94
C PRO A 706 43.26 -52.33 15.80
N LYS A 707 44.48 -52.60 16.32
CA LYS A 707 44.74 -53.74 17.22
C LYS A 707 44.01 -53.51 18.55
N ARG A 708 43.00 -54.35 18.83
CA ARG A 708 42.32 -54.35 20.13
C ARG A 708 43.25 -54.92 21.20
N VAL A 709 43.84 -54.06 22.03
CA VAL A 709 44.50 -54.50 23.27
C VAL A 709 43.41 -54.98 24.22
N LEU A 710 43.26 -56.29 24.37
CA LEU A 710 42.46 -56.89 25.43
C LEU A 710 43.14 -56.59 26.77
N PHE A 711 42.66 -55.57 27.49
CA PHE A 711 42.95 -55.46 28.91
C PHE A 711 42.25 -56.63 29.62
N PRO A 712 42.96 -57.46 30.41
CA PRO A 712 42.30 -58.49 31.21
C PRO A 712 41.40 -57.78 32.22
N THR A 713 40.09 -57.86 32.00
CA THR A 713 39.09 -57.44 32.97
C THR A 713 39.21 -58.36 34.18
N ARG A 714 39.87 -57.86 35.23
CA ARG A 714 39.89 -58.48 36.54
C ARG A 714 38.44 -58.62 37.00
N SER A 715 37.95 -59.86 37.04
CA SER A 715 36.69 -60.22 37.68
C SER A 715 36.75 -59.81 39.15
N VAL A 716 35.88 -58.88 39.55
CA VAL A 716 35.59 -58.66 40.97
C VAL A 716 34.12 -58.99 41.17
N ALA A 717 33.94 -60.00 42.01
CA ALA A 717 32.71 -60.70 42.29
C ALA A 717 31.69 -59.83 43.04
N ALA A 718 30.42 -60.15 42.80
CA ALA A 718 29.31 -59.79 43.66
C ALA A 718 29.36 -60.55 44.99
N LYS A 719 29.18 -59.83 46.11
CA LYS A 719 28.63 -60.20 47.45
C LYS A 719 29.19 -59.16 48.46
N ALA A 720 28.53 -58.73 49.53
CA ALA A 720 27.20 -58.88 50.08
C ALA A 720 27.05 -57.82 51.20
N ALA A 721 25.82 -57.64 51.68
CA ALA A 721 25.37 -56.68 52.69
C ALA A 721 26.00 -56.82 54.10
N ALA A 722 26.09 -55.69 54.81
CA ALA A 722 25.73 -55.51 56.24
C ALA A 722 25.77 -53.99 56.59
N LYS A 723 24.63 -53.31 56.80
CA LYS A 723 23.90 -53.08 58.07
C LYS A 723 24.67 -52.27 59.13
N VAL A 724 24.19 -51.06 59.45
CA VAL A 724 24.12 -50.44 60.81
C VAL A 724 23.02 -49.33 60.78
N PRO A 725 22.28 -49.08 61.90
CA PRO A 725 20.83 -48.81 61.87
C PRO A 725 20.39 -47.40 62.31
N ALA A 726 19.07 -47.25 62.34
CA ALA A 726 18.25 -46.09 62.73
C ALA A 726 18.34 -45.62 64.19
N LYS A 727 18.04 -44.33 64.45
CA LYS A 727 16.96 -43.88 65.37
C LYS A 727 16.76 -42.35 65.40
N LYS A 728 15.48 -41.96 65.44
CA LYS A 728 14.89 -40.62 65.70
C LYS A 728 14.97 -40.23 67.19
N ALA A 729 15.02 -38.93 67.51
CA ALA A 729 14.16 -38.20 68.49
C ALA A 729 14.71 -36.76 68.74
N VAL A 730 13.99 -35.68 68.40
CA VAL A 730 13.08 -34.83 69.23
C VAL A 730 13.77 -33.81 70.19
N ALA A 731 13.68 -32.53 69.78
CA ALA A 731 13.28 -31.28 70.47
C ALA A 731 13.87 -30.75 71.81
N LYS A 732 13.86 -29.38 71.86
CA LYS A 732 13.93 -28.39 72.98
C LYS A 732 15.35 -27.92 73.36
N THR A 733 15.66 -26.64 73.65
CA THR A 733 14.96 -25.52 74.36
C THR A 733 15.81 -24.23 74.17
N ALA A 734 15.29 -23.05 73.81
CA ALA A 734 14.71 -21.95 74.64
C ALA A 734 15.65 -20.75 74.95
N ALA A 735 15.20 -19.52 74.61
CA ALA A 735 15.22 -18.26 75.41
C ALA A 735 14.85 -17.04 74.51
N LYS A 736 13.68 -16.40 74.65
CA LYS A 736 13.28 -15.27 75.54
C LYS A 736 13.93 -13.90 75.22
N LYS A 737 13.16 -12.95 74.65
CA LYS A 737 12.57 -11.76 75.35
C LYS A 737 11.84 -10.81 74.36
N ALA A 738 10.63 -10.38 74.76
CA ALA A 738 9.82 -9.28 74.20
C ALA A 738 10.10 -7.97 75.01
N PRO A 739 9.50 -6.76 74.77
CA PRO A 739 8.02 -6.57 74.68
C PRO A 739 7.43 -5.40 73.84
N ALA A 740 6.11 -5.50 73.59
CA ALA A 740 5.02 -4.50 73.67
C ALA A 740 4.95 -3.28 72.71
N LYS A 741 3.90 -3.18 71.87
CA LYS A 741 2.62 -2.39 71.98
C LYS A 741 2.76 -0.96 71.39
N THR A 742 1.90 -0.44 70.49
CA THR A 742 0.46 -0.09 70.63
C THR A 742 -0.20 0.16 69.25
N ALA A 743 -1.39 -0.44 68.98
CA ALA A 743 -2.73 0.18 68.79
C ALA A 743 -2.95 0.94 67.45
N SER A 744 -4.05 0.82 66.69
CA SER A 744 -5.47 0.60 67.02
C SER A 744 -6.30 0.04 65.84
N LYS A 745 -7.24 -0.87 66.16
CA LYS A 745 -8.43 -1.30 65.38
C LYS A 745 -9.64 -0.39 65.75
N PRO A 746 -10.88 -0.47 65.21
CA PRO A 746 -11.57 -1.68 64.70
C PRO A 746 -12.50 -1.49 63.48
N ALA A 747 -13.16 -2.60 63.14
CA ALA A 747 -14.07 -2.84 62.02
C ALA A 747 -15.56 -2.58 62.36
N ALA A 748 -16.39 -2.55 61.30
CA ALA A 748 -17.58 -3.41 61.08
C ALA A 748 -18.90 -2.69 60.70
N LYS A 749 -19.71 -3.48 59.95
CA LYS A 749 -21.17 -3.46 59.70
C LYS A 749 -21.60 -2.87 58.34
N ALA A 750 -22.10 -3.71 57.41
CA ALA A 750 -23.46 -4.30 57.34
C ALA A 750 -24.49 -3.21 56.98
N SER A 751 -25.47 -3.32 56.09
CA SER A 751 -26.20 -4.44 55.49
C SER A 751 -27.24 -3.86 54.52
N GLN A 752 -27.69 -4.67 53.57
CA GLN A 752 -29.06 -4.76 53.05
C GLN A 752 -29.67 -3.66 52.14
N ALA A 753 -30.34 -4.19 51.11
CA ALA A 753 -31.28 -3.59 50.18
C ALA A 753 -32.47 -2.88 50.87
N THR A 754 -33.12 -1.90 50.24
CA THR A 754 -34.34 -2.08 49.42
C THR A 754 -34.89 -0.75 48.85
N LYS A 755 -35.37 -0.82 47.59
CA LYS A 755 -36.61 -0.24 47.00
C LYS A 755 -37.00 1.25 47.16
N ALA A 756 -37.19 1.85 45.97
CA ALA A 756 -38.47 2.37 45.40
C ALA A 756 -38.79 3.89 45.41
N ALA A 757 -39.34 4.28 44.24
CA ALA A 757 -40.27 5.37 43.88
C ALA A 757 -39.65 6.44 42.95
N LYS A 758 -39.93 6.46 41.64
CA LYS A 758 -41.18 6.76 40.91
C LYS A 758 -41.59 8.25 41.02
N ALA A 759 -41.29 9.04 39.99
CA ALA A 759 -42.10 10.20 39.60
C ALA A 759 -41.92 10.51 38.10
N ALA A 760 -43.04 10.54 37.40
CA ALA A 760 -43.17 10.88 35.99
C ALA A 760 -43.26 12.40 35.79
N LYS A 761 -42.82 12.91 34.63
CA LYS A 761 -43.53 14.01 33.96
C LYS A 761 -43.24 14.07 32.47
N THR A 762 -44.31 13.85 31.71
CA THR A 762 -44.54 14.22 30.32
C THR A 762 -44.48 15.74 30.13
N GLY A 763 -44.01 16.19 28.95
CA GLY A 763 -44.03 17.60 28.55
C GLY A 763 -43.68 17.77 27.07
N ARG A 764 -44.70 18.12 26.28
CA ARG A 764 -44.77 18.23 24.82
C ARG A 764 -44.61 19.71 24.39
N ARG A 765 -43.98 19.99 23.23
CA ARG A 765 -44.14 21.13 22.26
C ARG A 765 -42.78 21.63 21.74
N ARG A 766 -42.51 21.53 20.43
CA ARG A 766 -42.79 22.52 19.35
C ARG A 766 -42.18 23.91 19.63
N ALA A 767 -41.10 24.21 18.92
CA ALA A 767 -40.92 25.39 18.08
C ALA A 767 -40.16 24.93 16.83
#